data_AF-A0A928RNY6-F1
#
_entry.id   AF-A0A928RNY6-F1
#
_cell.length_a   1.000
_cell.length_b   1.000
_cell.length_c   1.000
_cell.angle_alpha   90.00
_cell.angle_beta   90.00
_cell.angle_gamma   90.00
#
_symmetry.space_group_name_H-M   'P 1'
#
loop_
_entity.id
_entity.type
_entity.pdbx_description
1 polymer ?
#
loop_
_entity_poly.entity_id
_entity_poly.type
_entity_poly.pdbx_seq_one_letter_code
_entity_poly.pdbx_strand_id
1 'polypeptide(L)'
;MEIYIIWGSVGLLCLFLLVGLLSGLTRGLKRSSLHLLFFVISFVLSFLITKSITNAVLGINITVGGTTQSISNFIINMVEEQFNLASFESAQTFLHNLPTAIASPIVFLLISYICYFLFDIIYLIIARVSFGKKKKDFQKNKPYRAYGAVVGVFEGLLCLFITFAPLTALTNTYAELAEVQAAAQVYSQSEQENSNQMKTIGETLAEFIPQEVHEIIMSYNDSVIGKVSGAGGVDNLLFDGLSNFKVDGEKIKFREEVINLADCYDDFVVVYNGINTDITQVDLTSLRASVEKFLDDGLFKSVVSNTIRDVIVKFEEIKEDLNLTELPQIAQDIINDLYTVFTADDFDPSAYLKENILDVIDTFTKVLDYELIEKFNALENQEIETILEYINTNSTEIKNVLKEALSVRIINDCYNSIGKFASQSFQEALESDPALEMKLNMTKENKNQMVEDIFSAVSGIVELSQDVNIFEITDSENPTEIIVSLDEETVVKLGQVLDKINEINILVLPVEDGVRTEPAYVFTNFMKSVGMDLLGDNVITSLGVDTINTYEEFFTFISKPIDVINQLELTTETETDVILEKFKLALDANPGLVRDVLIPFYQLDLANIQGTSFKDLLFNDILKIVLTLGAGDPDVTEEEKDQAINQFIQMVEDGKTTKLEKVLLMDNELLAMSRYFNVFFHGEVVVGDKTYSYFEYDKLDGIYQEDLFKAALSQKTVDGIRTDFEILADACLDSKVIGLKNSIFMGFDDALRSLTGQRIETPTEINAADKSKIISDLKEIFEIVLDLDEICDICYPKLGKIIDILKTNAYNNGGTKGIFDDAFKALVWYATGDDINETATFSGTSHSMSADIKKYLAVEELEDYYTINFEEKLIEISKALNLAESLTGAVEGISLSVDTIEEYVEAIKEVVNAMEGTDAENTAIIENLTTLVNNNAEYKLLSDTDKETYGSAIVTALEDGTTGIKYPTELKALFGLSA
;
A
#
# COMPACT_ATOMS: atom_id res chain seq x y z
N MET A 1 -29.81 23.04 70.70
CA MET A 1 -30.33 24.39 70.38
C MET A 1 -31.67 24.30 69.65
N GLU A 2 -31.77 23.37 68.71
CA GLU A 2 -32.97 22.91 67.97
C GLU A 2 -34.31 22.96 68.72
N ILE A 3 -34.45 22.30 69.89
CA ILE A 3 -35.71 22.28 70.67
C ILE A 3 -36.23 23.70 70.98
N TYR A 4 -35.32 24.64 71.29
CA TYR A 4 -35.71 26.03 71.59
C TYR A 4 -36.17 26.78 70.34
N ILE A 5 -35.59 26.50 69.17
CA ILE A 5 -35.98 27.10 67.89
C ILE A 5 -37.36 26.56 67.47
N ILE A 6 -37.59 25.25 67.59
CA ILE A 6 -38.87 24.63 67.27
C ILE A 6 -39.98 25.20 68.17
N TRP A 7 -39.83 25.17 69.50
CA TRP A 7 -40.86 25.71 70.40
C TRP A 7 -41.00 27.23 70.30
N GLY A 8 -39.91 27.94 70.03
CA GLY A 8 -39.93 29.38 69.74
C GLY A 8 -40.75 29.70 68.50
N SER A 9 -40.58 28.92 67.43
CA SER A 9 -41.34 29.06 66.18
C SER A 9 -42.83 28.79 66.36
N VAL A 10 -43.19 27.76 67.14
CA VAL A 10 -44.58 27.44 67.50
C VAL A 10 -45.19 28.58 68.31
N GLY A 11 -44.45 29.09 69.31
CA GLY A 11 -44.89 30.22 70.12
C GLY A 11 -45.14 31.47 69.29
N LEU A 12 -44.25 31.77 68.34
CA LEU A 12 -44.38 32.91 67.45
C LEU A 12 -45.53 32.72 66.43
N LEU A 13 -45.72 31.52 65.86
CA LEU A 13 -46.91 31.21 65.06
C LEU A 13 -48.19 31.45 65.87
N CYS A 14 -48.28 30.88 67.07
CA CYS A 14 -49.44 31.08 67.94
C CYS A 14 -49.66 32.56 68.26
N LEU A 15 -48.59 33.34 68.43
CA LEU A 15 -48.68 34.79 68.64
C LEU A 15 -49.28 35.50 67.42
N PHE A 16 -48.79 35.24 66.21
CA PHE A 16 -49.32 35.86 64.98
C PHE A 16 -50.79 35.47 64.73
N LEU A 17 -51.13 34.20 64.93
CA LEU A 17 -52.52 33.73 64.82
C LEU A 17 -53.42 34.35 65.88
N LEU A 18 -52.95 34.48 67.12
CA LEU A 18 -53.72 35.06 68.23
C LEU A 18 -53.90 36.57 68.04
N VAL A 19 -52.86 37.30 67.64
CA VAL A 19 -52.95 38.73 67.30
C VAL A 19 -53.91 38.93 66.13
N GLY A 20 -53.79 38.11 65.09
CA GLY A 20 -54.71 38.09 63.95
C GLY A 20 -56.16 37.82 64.40
N LEU A 21 -56.37 36.79 65.23
CA LEU A 21 -57.68 36.43 65.77
C LEU A 21 -58.31 37.57 66.59
N LEU A 22 -57.55 38.15 67.53
CA LEU A 22 -58.02 39.27 68.36
C LEU A 22 -58.31 40.51 67.52
N SER A 23 -57.43 40.84 66.57
CA SER A 23 -57.61 41.94 65.64
C SER A 23 -58.89 41.74 64.79
N GLY A 24 -59.06 40.55 64.21
CA GLY A 24 -60.24 40.18 63.43
C GLY A 24 -61.54 40.20 64.23
N LEU A 25 -61.51 39.71 65.48
CA LEU A 25 -62.66 39.68 66.38
C LEU A 25 -63.09 41.10 66.81
N THR A 26 -62.14 42.00 67.05
CA THR A 26 -62.42 43.40 67.41
C THR A 26 -62.97 44.21 66.23
N ARG A 27 -62.54 43.90 65.00
CA ARG A 27 -62.95 44.59 63.77
C ARG A 27 -64.27 44.04 63.18
N GLY A 28 -64.48 42.72 63.23
CA GLY A 28 -65.61 42.01 62.61
C GLY A 28 -65.47 41.87 61.08
N LEU A 29 -66.22 40.94 60.46
CA LEU A 29 -65.99 40.49 59.08
C LEU A 29 -65.74 41.61 58.06
N LYS A 30 -66.68 42.56 57.89
CA LYS A 30 -66.57 43.61 56.84
C LYS A 30 -65.31 44.48 57.00
N ARG A 31 -64.95 44.83 58.23
CA ARG A 31 -63.77 45.66 58.50
C ARG A 31 -62.48 44.87 58.44
N SER A 32 -62.52 43.57 58.80
CA SER A 32 -61.38 42.66 58.66
C SER A 32 -61.08 42.35 57.19
N SER A 33 -62.10 42.08 56.37
CA SER A 33 -61.90 41.85 54.92
C SER A 33 -61.37 43.09 54.20
N LEU A 34 -61.86 44.29 54.56
CA LEU A 34 -61.31 45.52 54.02
C LEU A 34 -59.85 45.72 54.45
N HIS A 35 -59.53 45.45 55.72
CA HIS A 35 -58.15 45.56 56.20
C HIS A 35 -57.23 44.55 55.50
N LEU A 36 -57.65 43.28 55.37
CA LEU A 36 -56.93 42.27 54.61
C LEU A 36 -56.70 42.70 53.15
N LEU A 37 -57.68 43.33 52.50
CA LEU A 37 -57.49 43.89 51.15
C LEU A 37 -56.40 44.97 51.13
N PHE A 38 -56.44 45.92 52.07
CA PHE A 38 -55.40 46.95 52.20
C PHE A 38 -54.03 46.36 52.55
N PHE A 39 -54.00 45.30 53.37
CA PHE A 39 -52.80 44.55 53.70
C PHE A 39 -52.17 43.92 52.46
N VAL A 40 -52.96 43.19 51.66
CA VAL A 40 -52.48 42.59 50.40
C VAL A 40 -52.02 43.66 49.41
N ILE A 41 -52.78 44.75 49.23
CA ILE A 41 -52.38 45.88 48.37
C ILE A 41 -51.07 46.50 48.85
N SER A 42 -50.90 46.66 50.16
CA SER A 42 -49.67 47.23 50.73
C SER A 42 -48.46 46.38 50.41
N PHE A 43 -48.59 45.06 50.47
CA PHE A 43 -47.53 44.12 50.15
C PHE A 43 -47.20 44.10 48.66
N VAL A 44 -48.22 44.06 47.79
CA VAL A 44 -48.02 44.14 46.34
C VAL A 44 -47.33 45.44 45.96
N LEU A 45 -47.74 46.57 46.56
CA LEU A 45 -47.07 47.84 46.32
C LEU A 45 -45.63 47.80 46.83
N SER A 46 -45.39 47.25 48.02
CA SER A 46 -44.05 47.09 48.59
C SER A 46 -43.14 46.31 47.64
N PHE A 47 -43.63 45.22 47.08
CA PHE A 47 -42.90 44.39 46.12
C PHE A 47 -42.50 45.20 44.88
N LEU A 48 -43.44 45.98 44.32
CA LEU A 48 -43.20 46.80 43.13
C LEU A 48 -42.20 47.95 43.38
N ILE A 49 -42.24 48.58 44.55
CA ILE A 49 -41.36 49.73 44.86
C ILE A 49 -40.01 49.32 45.44
N THR A 50 -39.86 48.07 45.89
CA THR A 50 -38.67 47.63 46.63
C THR A 50 -37.39 47.84 45.86
N LYS A 51 -37.30 47.38 44.61
CA LYS A 51 -36.07 47.53 43.81
C LYS A 51 -35.64 48.99 43.67
N SER A 52 -36.59 49.90 43.42
CA SER A 52 -36.31 51.34 43.32
C SER A 52 -35.76 51.92 44.63
N ILE A 53 -36.30 51.48 45.77
CA ILE A 53 -35.82 51.91 47.09
C ILE A 53 -34.47 51.25 47.42
N THR A 54 -34.27 49.97 47.10
CA THR A 54 -33.00 49.27 47.27
C THR A 54 -31.88 50.01 46.54
N ASN A 55 -32.09 50.39 45.29
CA ASN A 55 -31.10 51.17 44.52
C ASN A 55 -30.79 52.52 45.19
N ALA A 56 -31.80 53.19 45.75
CA ALA A 56 -31.59 54.44 46.48
C ALA A 56 -30.81 54.25 47.79
N VAL A 57 -31.05 53.15 48.51
CA VAL A 57 -30.32 52.80 49.75
C VAL A 57 -28.87 52.44 49.43
N LEU A 58 -28.63 51.62 48.40
CA LEU A 58 -27.29 51.22 47.99
C LEU A 58 -26.45 52.38 47.42
N GLY A 59 -27.11 53.43 46.91
CA GLY A 59 -26.48 54.69 46.48
C GLY A 59 -26.03 55.61 47.62
N ILE A 60 -26.27 55.27 48.89
CA ILE A 60 -25.81 56.06 50.03
C ILE A 60 -24.29 55.91 50.18
N ASN A 61 -23.59 57.03 50.31
CA ASN A 61 -22.15 57.07 50.53
C ASN A 61 -21.79 56.76 51.99
N ILE A 62 -20.87 55.83 52.20
CA ILE A 62 -20.27 55.46 53.48
C ILE A 62 -18.76 55.71 53.45
N THR A 63 -18.16 55.97 54.62
CA THR A 63 -16.71 56.11 54.76
C THR A 63 -16.14 54.84 55.38
N VAL A 64 -15.37 54.07 54.59
CA VAL A 64 -14.71 52.82 55.02
C VAL A 64 -13.22 52.96 54.70
N GLY A 65 -12.34 52.72 55.68
CA GLY A 65 -10.88 52.83 55.45
C GLY A 65 -10.38 54.23 55.06
N GLY A 66 -11.17 55.30 55.25
CA GLY A 66 -10.81 56.68 54.90
C GLY A 66 -11.26 57.14 53.50
N THR A 67 -11.78 56.24 52.65
CA THR A 67 -12.38 56.58 51.35
C THR A 67 -13.90 56.64 51.47
N THR A 68 -14.53 57.59 50.75
CA THR A 68 -15.99 57.74 50.71
C THR A 68 -16.50 57.11 49.42
N GLN A 69 -17.29 56.05 49.55
CA GLN A 69 -17.85 55.28 48.42
C GLN A 69 -19.29 54.87 48.72
N SER A 70 -20.10 54.63 47.70
CA SER A 70 -21.46 54.11 47.90
C SER A 70 -21.41 52.68 48.48
N ILE A 71 -22.45 52.26 49.19
CA ILE A 71 -22.57 50.87 49.68
C ILE A 71 -22.49 49.89 48.50
N SER A 72 -23.10 50.24 47.36
CA SER A 72 -23.00 49.46 46.13
C SER A 72 -21.55 49.29 45.68
N ASN A 73 -20.78 50.39 45.60
CA ASN A 73 -19.39 50.35 45.16
C ASN A 73 -18.50 49.64 46.18
N PHE A 74 -18.81 49.71 47.47
CA PHE A 74 -18.10 48.92 48.47
C PHE A 74 -18.28 47.42 48.24
N ILE A 75 -19.50 46.94 47.98
CA ILE A 75 -19.77 45.53 47.68
C ILE A 75 -19.09 45.10 46.37
N ILE A 76 -19.13 45.95 45.34
CA ILE A 76 -18.45 45.70 44.06
C ILE A 76 -16.94 45.61 44.26
N ASN A 77 -16.32 46.56 44.97
CA ASN A 77 -14.89 46.58 45.23
C ASN A 77 -14.42 45.35 46.03
N MET A 78 -15.24 44.83 46.96
CA MET A 78 -14.92 43.58 47.67
C MET A 78 -14.84 42.36 46.74
N VAL A 79 -15.56 42.37 45.61
CA VAL A 79 -15.51 41.30 44.61
C VAL A 79 -14.40 41.56 43.59
N GLU A 80 -14.20 42.81 43.16
CA GLU A 80 -13.15 43.20 42.21
C GLU A 80 -11.73 43.11 42.80
N GLU A 81 -11.58 43.09 44.14
CA GLU A 81 -10.29 42.85 44.81
C GLU A 81 -9.66 41.49 44.46
N GLN A 82 -10.45 40.51 43.99
CA GLN A 82 -9.94 39.18 43.59
C GLN A 82 -9.79 39.00 42.07
N PHE A 83 -10.57 39.72 41.25
CA PHE A 83 -10.52 39.62 39.80
C PHE A 83 -11.04 40.91 39.14
N ASN A 84 -10.24 41.51 38.24
CA ASN A 84 -10.63 42.73 37.54
C ASN A 84 -11.62 42.41 36.41
N LEU A 85 -12.90 42.70 36.63
CA LEU A 85 -13.98 42.44 35.67
C LEU A 85 -14.23 43.59 34.68
N ALA A 86 -13.45 44.67 34.73
CA ALA A 86 -13.70 45.88 33.93
C ALA A 86 -13.68 45.65 32.42
N SER A 87 -12.99 44.60 31.95
CA SER A 87 -12.86 44.27 30.53
C SER A 87 -14.03 43.47 29.95
N PHE A 88 -14.98 43.04 30.80
CA PHE A 88 -16.08 42.13 30.46
C PHE A 88 -17.45 42.79 30.71
N GLU A 89 -18.11 43.29 29.66
CA GLU A 89 -19.32 44.14 29.80
C GLU A 89 -20.49 43.42 30.49
N SER A 90 -20.78 42.18 30.09
CA SER A 90 -21.87 41.38 30.67
C SER A 90 -21.57 40.98 32.12
N ALA A 91 -20.31 40.62 32.44
CA ALA A 91 -19.90 40.30 33.81
C ALA A 91 -19.91 41.54 34.71
N GLN A 92 -19.50 42.70 34.20
CA GLN A 92 -19.59 43.97 34.91
C GLN A 92 -21.05 44.35 35.17
N THR A 93 -21.93 44.15 34.18
CA THR A 93 -23.38 44.38 34.33
C THR A 93 -24.00 43.43 35.36
N PHE A 94 -23.60 42.16 35.37
CA PHE A 94 -23.99 41.22 36.42
C PHE A 94 -23.51 41.69 37.81
N LEU A 95 -22.24 42.06 37.93
CA LEU A 95 -21.63 42.52 39.18
C LEU A 95 -22.30 43.79 39.73
N HIS A 96 -22.65 44.74 38.87
CA HIS A 96 -23.36 45.96 39.26
C HIS A 96 -24.78 45.69 39.77
N ASN A 97 -25.44 44.63 39.29
CA ASN A 97 -26.78 44.26 39.73
C ASN A 97 -26.80 43.36 40.97
N LEU A 98 -25.68 42.69 41.27
CA LEU A 98 -25.55 41.76 42.39
C LEU A 98 -25.86 42.39 43.77
N PRO A 99 -25.34 43.59 44.13
CA PRO A 99 -25.71 44.26 45.39
C PRO A 99 -27.22 44.43 45.55
N THR A 100 -27.92 44.84 44.48
CA THR A 100 -29.37 45.03 44.49
C THR A 100 -30.12 43.71 44.63
N ALA A 101 -29.65 42.64 43.97
CA ALA A 101 -30.24 41.30 44.09
C ALA A 101 -30.18 40.77 45.54
N ILE A 102 -29.05 40.98 46.22
CA ILE A 102 -28.82 40.55 47.60
C ILE A 102 -29.59 41.42 48.60
N ALA A 103 -29.59 42.75 48.41
CA ALA A 103 -30.21 43.68 49.35
C ALA A 103 -31.74 43.76 49.24
N SER A 104 -32.32 43.50 48.06
CA SER A 104 -33.76 43.63 47.82
C SER A 104 -34.65 42.77 48.73
N PRO A 105 -34.34 41.49 48.98
CA PRO A 105 -35.06 40.69 49.98
C PRO A 105 -35.07 41.30 51.40
N ILE A 106 -33.97 41.92 51.82
CA ILE A 106 -33.85 42.54 53.15
C ILE A 106 -34.64 43.86 53.20
N VAL A 107 -34.45 44.69 52.18
CA VAL A 107 -35.12 46.00 52.04
C VAL A 107 -36.64 45.82 51.91
N PHE A 108 -37.08 44.75 51.23
CA PHE A 108 -38.48 44.37 51.12
C PHE A 108 -39.18 44.22 52.46
N LEU A 109 -38.52 43.59 53.45
CA LEU A 109 -39.10 43.41 54.78
C LEU A 109 -39.38 44.77 55.43
N LEU A 110 -38.39 45.67 55.40
CA LEU A 110 -38.51 47.01 55.97
C LEU A 110 -39.61 47.82 55.26
N ILE A 111 -39.61 47.82 53.93
CA ILE A 111 -40.61 48.53 53.14
C ILE A 111 -42.01 47.96 53.35
N SER A 112 -42.15 46.63 53.43
CA SER A 112 -43.43 45.99 53.68
C SER A 112 -44.07 46.47 54.97
N TYR A 113 -43.28 46.63 56.05
CA TYR A 113 -43.79 47.20 57.30
C TYR A 113 -44.13 48.69 57.19
N ILE A 114 -43.32 49.48 56.47
CA ILE A 114 -43.57 50.91 56.25
C ILE A 114 -44.86 51.12 55.44
N CYS A 115 -44.98 50.43 54.30
CA CYS A 115 -46.17 50.46 53.46
C CYS A 115 -47.38 49.94 54.20
N TYR A 116 -47.26 48.85 54.95
CA TYR A 116 -48.35 48.36 55.80
C TYR A 116 -48.83 49.44 56.77
N PHE A 117 -47.91 50.12 57.46
CA PHE A 117 -48.27 51.22 58.38
C PHE A 117 -48.96 52.38 57.66
N LEU A 118 -48.46 52.79 56.49
CA LEU A 118 -49.08 53.85 55.68
C LEU A 118 -50.49 53.46 55.21
N PHE A 119 -50.66 52.24 54.72
CA PHE A 119 -51.95 51.71 54.29
C PHE A 119 -52.90 51.47 55.46
N ASP A 120 -52.41 51.14 56.66
CA ASP A 120 -53.23 51.06 57.86
C ASP A 120 -53.78 52.44 58.24
N ILE A 121 -52.99 53.52 58.13
CA ILE A 121 -53.49 54.90 58.30
C ILE A 121 -54.61 55.21 57.31
N ILE A 122 -54.41 54.88 56.02
CA ILE A 122 -55.42 55.08 54.97
C ILE A 122 -56.68 54.25 55.27
N TYR A 123 -56.51 52.99 55.65
CA TYR A 123 -57.58 52.11 56.07
C TYR A 123 -58.35 52.71 57.24
N LEU A 124 -57.69 53.23 58.29
CA LEU A 124 -58.35 53.81 59.45
C LEU A 124 -59.22 55.01 59.07
N ILE A 125 -58.78 55.82 58.10
CA ILE A 125 -59.55 56.94 57.55
C ILE A 125 -60.79 56.41 56.81
N ILE A 126 -60.59 55.50 55.85
CA ILE A 126 -61.68 54.94 55.02
C ILE A 126 -62.68 54.17 55.88
N ALA A 127 -62.21 53.32 56.78
CA ALA A 127 -63.05 52.56 57.69
C ALA A 127 -63.89 53.47 58.60
N ARG A 128 -63.35 54.63 59.02
CA ARG A 128 -64.09 55.62 59.81
C ARG A 128 -65.16 56.34 59.00
N VAL A 129 -64.92 56.60 57.72
CA VAL A 129 -65.88 57.24 56.80
C VAL A 129 -66.96 56.24 56.36
N SER A 130 -66.58 55.08 55.87
CA SER A 130 -67.49 54.07 55.30
C SER A 130 -68.31 53.31 56.34
N PHE A 131 -67.82 53.16 57.59
CA PHE A 131 -68.49 52.37 58.62
C PHE A 131 -68.85 53.13 59.91
N GLY A 132 -68.65 54.46 59.97
CA GLY A 132 -69.12 55.34 61.05
C GLY A 132 -68.48 55.19 62.44
N LYS A 133 -68.84 56.07 63.39
CA LYS A 133 -68.36 56.05 64.80
C LYS A 133 -68.89 54.82 65.54
N LYS A 134 -68.04 54.16 66.35
CA LYS A 134 -68.32 52.99 67.22
C LYS A 134 -69.42 53.24 68.29
N LYS A 135 -70.63 53.71 67.96
CA LYS A 135 -71.71 53.90 68.93
C LYS A 135 -72.84 52.89 68.70
N LYS A 136 -73.00 52.02 69.71
CA LYS A 136 -74.04 50.97 69.93
C LYS A 136 -73.88 49.60 69.26
N ASP A 137 -72.67 49.18 68.89
CA ASP A 137 -72.44 47.83 68.34
C ASP A 137 -72.21 46.71 69.38
N PHE A 138 -72.22 47.00 70.70
CA PHE A 138 -72.03 45.99 71.75
C PHE A 138 -73.32 45.38 72.32
N GLN A 139 -74.51 45.82 71.88
CA GLN A 139 -75.78 45.42 72.50
C GLN A 139 -76.61 44.36 71.73
N LYS A 140 -76.16 43.85 70.58
CA LYS A 140 -76.82 42.72 69.89
C LYS A 140 -75.79 41.70 69.42
N ASN A 141 -75.99 40.42 69.79
CA ASN A 141 -75.25 39.26 69.29
C ASN A 141 -75.28 39.28 67.75
N LYS A 142 -74.17 39.71 67.12
CA LYS A 142 -74.01 39.67 65.66
C LYS A 142 -73.14 38.45 65.31
N PRO A 143 -73.62 37.50 64.47
CA PRO A 143 -72.89 36.28 64.09
C PRO A 143 -71.63 36.56 63.25
N TYR A 144 -71.46 37.78 62.74
CA TYR A 144 -70.37 38.15 61.82
C TYR A 144 -69.02 38.49 62.49
N ARG A 145 -68.90 38.40 63.83
CA ARG A 145 -67.62 38.62 64.53
C ARG A 145 -66.73 37.38 64.51
N ALA A 146 -67.31 36.18 64.60
CA ALA A 146 -66.56 34.93 64.47
C ALA A 146 -65.93 34.81 63.07
N TYR A 147 -66.67 35.17 62.01
CA TYR A 147 -66.10 35.25 60.65
C TYR A 147 -65.01 36.32 60.51
N GLY A 148 -65.09 37.42 61.27
CA GLY A 148 -63.99 38.39 61.35
C GLY A 148 -62.75 37.81 62.01
N ALA A 149 -62.90 36.99 63.05
CA ALA A 149 -61.80 36.27 63.67
C ALA A 149 -61.12 35.30 62.69
N VAL A 150 -61.88 34.57 61.86
CA VAL A 150 -61.33 33.69 60.81
C VAL A 150 -60.51 34.48 59.79
N VAL A 151 -61.04 35.59 59.29
CA VAL A 151 -60.30 36.47 58.36
C VAL A 151 -59.05 37.03 59.03
N GLY A 152 -59.12 37.41 60.31
CA GLY A 152 -57.97 37.88 61.06
C GLY A 152 -56.91 36.80 61.31
N VAL A 153 -57.30 35.55 61.54
CA VAL A 153 -56.37 34.41 61.61
C VAL A 153 -55.66 34.22 60.27
N PHE A 154 -56.39 34.27 59.16
CA PHE A 154 -55.81 34.20 57.82
C PHE A 154 -54.85 35.37 57.55
N GLU A 155 -55.24 36.59 57.93
CA GLU A 155 -54.40 37.77 57.83
C GLU A 155 -53.11 37.65 58.67
N GLY A 156 -53.21 37.12 59.89
CA GLY A 156 -52.06 36.85 60.76
C GLY A 156 -51.12 35.79 60.18
N LEU A 157 -51.68 34.73 59.58
CA LEU A 157 -50.91 33.72 58.85
C LEU A 157 -50.20 34.31 57.62
N LEU A 158 -50.90 35.14 56.83
CA LEU A 158 -50.35 35.81 55.66
C LEU A 158 -49.22 36.79 56.07
N CYS A 159 -49.39 37.51 57.18
CA CYS A 159 -48.37 38.39 57.72
C CYS A 159 -47.12 37.65 58.20
N LEU A 160 -47.29 36.50 58.85
CA LEU A 160 -46.18 35.62 59.19
C LEU A 160 -45.46 35.14 57.93
N PHE A 161 -46.20 34.60 56.97
CA PHE A 161 -45.67 34.12 55.69
C PHE A 161 -44.84 35.21 54.99
N ILE A 162 -45.41 36.40 54.79
CA ILE A 162 -44.75 37.54 54.15
C ILE A 162 -43.43 37.92 54.83
N THR A 163 -43.43 37.91 56.16
CA THR A 163 -42.29 38.37 56.95
C THR A 163 -41.13 37.38 56.90
N PHE A 164 -41.44 36.09 56.88
CA PHE A 164 -40.44 35.03 56.98
C PHE A 164 -40.13 34.36 55.63
N ALA A 165 -40.92 34.58 54.59
CA ALA A 165 -40.71 33.99 53.26
C ALA A 165 -39.31 34.31 52.66
N PRO A 166 -38.82 35.56 52.62
CA PRO A 166 -37.48 35.82 52.09
C PRO A 166 -36.35 35.14 52.88
N LEU A 167 -36.49 35.07 54.20
CA LEU A 167 -35.54 34.37 55.06
C LEU A 167 -35.60 32.85 54.83
N THR A 168 -36.80 32.32 54.66
CA THR A 168 -37.04 30.89 54.42
C THR A 168 -36.50 30.43 53.08
N ALA A 169 -36.65 31.24 52.03
CA ALA A 169 -36.03 30.96 50.74
C ALA A 169 -34.50 30.91 50.83
N LEU A 170 -33.87 31.85 51.56
CA LEU A 170 -32.42 31.87 51.78
C LEU A 170 -31.93 30.65 52.56
N THR A 171 -32.61 30.32 53.67
CA THR A 171 -32.23 29.19 54.52
C THR A 171 -32.48 27.85 53.82
N ASN A 172 -33.53 27.74 53.00
CA ASN A 172 -33.78 26.56 52.17
C ASN A 172 -32.72 26.42 51.07
N THR A 173 -32.31 27.53 50.44
CA THR A 173 -31.22 27.51 49.44
C THR A 173 -29.92 27.04 50.08
N TYR A 174 -29.59 27.53 51.27
CA TYR A 174 -28.42 27.03 52.02
C TYR A 174 -28.53 25.54 52.32
N ALA A 175 -29.70 25.06 52.76
CA ALA A 175 -29.90 23.65 53.05
C ALA A 175 -29.77 22.78 51.80
N GLU A 176 -30.34 23.22 50.68
CA GLU A 176 -30.22 22.56 49.38
C GLU A 176 -28.75 22.44 48.95
N LEU A 177 -27.95 23.51 49.11
CA LEU A 177 -26.50 23.49 48.84
C LEU A 177 -25.69 22.64 49.84
N ALA A 178 -26.14 22.55 51.10
CA ALA A 178 -25.42 21.83 52.15
C ALA A 178 -25.72 20.31 52.18
N GLU A 179 -26.89 19.89 51.68
CA GLU A 179 -27.36 18.50 51.72
C GLU A 179 -26.84 17.62 50.56
N VAL A 180 -26.17 18.20 49.54
CA VAL A 180 -25.60 17.46 48.38
C VAL A 180 -24.51 16.43 48.75
N GLN A 181 -24.08 16.40 50.02
CA GLN A 181 -23.03 15.52 50.56
C GLN A 181 -23.22 14.00 50.34
N ALA A 182 -24.42 13.51 50.00
CA ALA A 182 -24.70 12.06 49.96
C ALA A 182 -24.09 11.30 48.76
N ALA A 183 -23.85 11.95 47.62
CA ALA A 183 -23.34 11.28 46.41
C ALA A 183 -21.80 11.12 46.40
N ALA A 184 -21.07 12.13 46.88
CA ALA A 184 -19.61 12.12 46.96
C ALA A 184 -19.05 11.14 48.02
N GLN A 185 -19.88 10.72 48.99
CA GLN A 185 -19.52 9.74 50.01
C GLN A 185 -19.32 8.31 49.49
N VAL A 186 -19.82 7.99 48.29
CA VAL A 186 -19.67 6.65 47.68
C VAL A 186 -18.21 6.40 47.26
N TYR A 187 -17.47 7.44 46.87
CA TYR A 187 -16.08 7.33 46.40
C TYR A 187 -15.01 7.67 47.45
N SER A 188 -15.42 8.17 48.62
CA SER A 188 -14.50 8.63 49.69
C SER A 188 -14.28 7.61 50.81
N GLN A 189 -14.66 6.33 50.62
CA GLN A 189 -14.41 5.26 51.61
C GLN A 189 -12.98 4.69 51.62
N SER A 190 -12.05 5.19 50.79
CA SER A 190 -10.62 4.92 50.97
C SER A 190 -9.99 5.93 51.92
N GLU A 191 -9.83 5.52 53.18
CA GLU A 191 -9.28 6.26 54.33
C GLU A 191 -7.80 6.70 54.21
N GLN A 192 -7.28 6.94 53.01
CA GLN A 192 -5.94 7.54 52.82
C GLN A 192 -6.08 9.00 52.39
N GLU A 193 -5.37 9.88 53.11
CA GLU A 193 -5.15 11.30 52.80
C GLU A 193 -4.62 11.50 51.36
N ASN A 194 -5.48 11.40 50.36
CA ASN A 194 -5.14 11.77 48.99
C ASN A 194 -5.43 13.26 48.84
N SER A 195 -4.37 14.07 48.79
CA SER A 195 -4.41 15.53 48.64
C SER A 195 -5.06 16.05 47.34
N ASN A 196 -5.57 15.16 46.50
CA ASN A 196 -6.02 15.44 45.14
C ASN A 196 -7.53 15.28 44.92
N GLN A 197 -8.33 15.06 45.98
CA GLN A 197 -9.78 15.03 45.85
C GLN A 197 -10.37 16.44 45.83
N MET A 198 -11.26 16.71 44.86
CA MET A 198 -12.03 17.95 44.85
C MET A 198 -13.15 17.85 45.88
N LYS A 199 -13.42 18.97 46.57
CA LYS A 199 -14.51 19.09 47.54
C LYS A 199 -15.75 19.61 46.86
N THR A 200 -16.91 19.08 47.22
CA THR A 200 -18.23 19.61 46.86
C THR A 200 -18.46 21.00 47.47
N ILE A 201 -19.44 21.74 46.95
CA ILE A 201 -19.93 22.99 47.54
C ILE A 201 -20.42 22.72 48.96
N GLY A 202 -21.12 21.61 49.20
CA GLY A 202 -21.60 21.23 50.54
C GLY A 202 -20.47 21.04 51.56
N GLU A 203 -19.37 20.40 51.16
CA GLU A 203 -18.17 20.25 52.02
C GLU A 203 -17.46 21.58 52.23
N THR A 204 -17.31 22.37 51.17
CA THR A 204 -16.70 23.70 51.23
C THR A 204 -17.49 24.63 52.17
N LEU A 205 -18.82 24.61 52.08
CA LEU A 205 -19.71 25.37 52.97
C LEU A 205 -19.57 24.94 54.43
N ALA A 206 -19.38 23.65 54.71
CA ALA A 206 -19.17 23.15 56.07
C ALA A 206 -17.84 23.64 56.69
N GLU A 207 -16.84 23.96 55.86
CA GLU A 207 -15.57 24.53 56.33
C GLU A 207 -15.66 26.03 56.63
N PHE A 208 -16.44 26.78 55.84
CA PHE A 208 -16.59 28.22 56.01
C PHE A 208 -17.68 28.62 57.01
N ILE A 209 -18.68 27.78 57.22
CA ILE A 209 -19.82 28.07 58.10
C ILE A 209 -19.68 27.27 59.39
N PRO A 210 -19.56 27.93 60.56
CA PRO A 210 -19.48 27.24 61.84
C PRO A 210 -20.67 26.28 62.04
N GLN A 211 -20.40 25.12 62.63
CA GLN A 211 -21.41 24.08 62.86
C GLN A 211 -22.64 24.62 63.61
N GLU A 212 -22.46 25.57 64.53
CA GLU A 212 -23.56 26.19 65.25
C GLU A 212 -24.50 26.97 64.33
N VAL A 213 -23.98 27.59 63.27
CA VAL A 213 -24.77 28.33 62.28
C VAL A 213 -25.54 27.37 61.39
N HIS A 214 -24.88 26.30 60.94
CA HIS A 214 -25.50 25.23 60.17
C HIS A 214 -26.68 24.60 60.93
N GLU A 215 -26.48 24.21 62.20
CA GLU A 215 -27.54 23.65 63.06
C GLU A 215 -28.72 24.61 63.25
N ILE A 216 -28.46 25.92 63.38
CA ILE A 216 -29.52 26.94 63.49
C ILE A 216 -30.34 27.02 62.20
N ILE A 217 -29.68 27.02 61.04
CA ILE A 217 -30.35 27.12 59.75
C ILE A 217 -31.24 25.90 59.50
N MET A 218 -30.69 24.69 59.71
CA MET A 218 -31.46 23.44 59.57
C MET A 218 -32.62 23.39 60.56
N SER A 219 -32.39 23.74 61.84
CA SER A 219 -33.44 23.83 62.85
C SER A 219 -34.54 24.85 62.49
N TYR A 220 -34.20 25.94 61.80
CA TYR A 220 -35.16 26.94 61.34
C TYR A 220 -36.02 26.41 60.18
N ASN A 221 -35.41 25.76 59.18
CA ASN A 221 -36.13 25.14 58.08
C ASN A 221 -37.12 24.07 58.57
N ASP A 222 -36.69 23.29 59.57
CA ASP A 222 -37.53 22.27 60.18
C ASP A 222 -38.61 22.80 61.12
N SER A 223 -38.48 24.06 61.54
CA SER A 223 -39.42 24.72 62.42
C SER A 223 -40.79 24.93 61.75
N VAL A 224 -41.82 25.19 62.56
CA VAL A 224 -43.17 25.44 62.02
C VAL A 224 -43.22 26.71 61.18
N ILE A 225 -42.39 27.71 61.47
CA ILE A 225 -42.31 28.93 60.67
C ILE A 225 -41.65 28.67 59.32
N GLY A 226 -40.55 27.91 59.29
CA GLY A 226 -39.89 27.50 58.06
C GLY A 226 -40.86 26.73 57.17
N LYS A 227 -41.53 25.71 57.72
CA LYS A 227 -42.50 24.88 56.99
C LYS A 227 -43.72 25.66 56.49
N VAL A 228 -44.28 26.58 57.29
CA VAL A 228 -45.44 27.39 56.89
C VAL A 228 -45.05 28.46 55.88
N SER A 229 -43.88 29.08 56.04
CA SER A 229 -43.38 30.12 55.12
C SER A 229 -42.87 29.53 53.81
N GLY A 230 -42.39 28.28 53.81
CA GLY A 230 -41.96 27.56 52.61
C GLY A 230 -43.07 26.76 51.91
N ALA A 231 -44.26 26.68 52.52
CA ALA A 231 -45.35 25.86 51.98
C ALA A 231 -45.79 26.37 50.59
N GLY A 232 -45.69 25.49 49.59
CA GLY A 232 -46.18 25.73 48.23
C GLY A 232 -45.22 26.51 47.31
N GLY A 233 -43.95 26.70 47.69
CA GLY A 233 -42.90 27.30 46.85
C GLY A 233 -43.07 28.80 46.57
N VAL A 234 -43.98 29.46 47.28
CA VAL A 234 -44.27 30.89 47.10
C VAL A 234 -43.16 31.75 47.72
N ASP A 235 -42.43 31.24 48.72
CA ASP A 235 -41.21 31.84 49.24
C ASP A 235 -40.13 31.98 48.18
N ASN A 236 -39.88 30.90 47.44
CA ASN A 236 -38.94 30.89 46.32
C ASN A 236 -39.38 31.88 45.23
N LEU A 237 -40.65 31.87 44.83
CA LEU A 237 -41.19 32.84 43.86
C LEU A 237 -41.06 34.31 44.33
N LEU A 238 -41.30 34.57 45.61
CA LEU A 238 -41.17 35.90 46.19
C LEU A 238 -39.71 36.34 46.20
N PHE A 239 -38.80 35.46 46.65
CA PHE A 239 -37.37 35.72 46.69
C PHE A 239 -36.82 35.97 45.28
N ASP A 240 -37.05 35.04 44.36
CA ASP A 240 -36.61 35.15 42.96
C ASP A 240 -37.25 36.36 42.29
N GLY A 241 -38.48 36.72 42.67
CA GLY A 241 -39.17 37.94 42.26
C GLY A 241 -38.44 39.24 42.66
N LEU A 242 -37.89 39.26 43.87
CA LEU A 242 -37.17 40.39 44.46
C LEU A 242 -35.70 40.44 44.02
N SER A 243 -35.05 39.28 43.87
CA SER A 243 -33.63 39.15 43.56
C SER A 243 -33.33 39.00 42.05
N ASN A 244 -34.34 38.90 41.18
CA ASN A 244 -34.07 38.85 39.74
C ASN A 244 -33.59 40.19 39.17
N PHE A 245 -32.85 40.11 38.07
CA PHE A 245 -32.48 41.25 37.24
C PHE A 245 -32.30 40.77 35.79
N LYS A 246 -31.96 41.70 34.88
CA LYS A 246 -31.72 41.37 33.49
C LYS A 246 -30.30 41.76 33.08
N VAL A 247 -29.65 40.88 32.34
CA VAL A 247 -28.39 41.12 31.65
C VAL A 247 -28.62 40.70 30.20
N ASP A 248 -28.34 41.59 29.25
CA ASP A 248 -28.48 41.36 27.80
C ASP A 248 -29.83 40.76 27.35
N GLY A 249 -30.91 41.13 28.04
CA GLY A 249 -32.27 40.67 27.74
C GLY A 249 -32.70 39.42 28.51
N GLU A 250 -31.74 38.61 28.98
CA GLU A 250 -31.96 37.41 29.77
C GLU A 250 -32.30 37.72 31.22
N LYS A 251 -33.19 36.91 31.82
CA LYS A 251 -33.65 37.11 33.20
C LYS A 251 -32.89 36.19 34.14
N ILE A 252 -31.99 36.76 34.92
CA ILE A 252 -31.22 36.05 35.94
C ILE A 252 -32.04 35.99 37.23
N LYS A 253 -32.29 34.78 37.74
CA LYS A 253 -32.91 34.56 39.05
C LYS A 253 -31.86 34.05 40.02
N PHE A 254 -31.22 34.96 40.73
CA PHE A 254 -30.01 34.70 41.53
C PHE A 254 -29.98 33.35 42.29
N ARG A 255 -31.07 32.99 43.00
CA ARG A 255 -31.14 31.73 43.76
C ARG A 255 -31.10 30.48 42.87
N GLU A 256 -31.97 30.44 41.85
CA GLU A 256 -32.11 29.29 40.93
C GLU A 256 -30.79 29.05 40.18
N GLU A 257 -30.15 30.13 39.74
CA GLU A 257 -28.88 30.12 39.02
C GLU A 257 -27.72 29.60 39.90
N VAL A 258 -27.69 30.00 41.19
CA VAL A 258 -26.69 29.52 42.16
C VAL A 258 -26.87 28.03 42.44
N ILE A 259 -28.12 27.56 42.59
CA ILE A 259 -28.40 26.13 42.80
C ILE A 259 -27.97 25.33 41.57
N ASN A 260 -28.36 25.74 40.37
CA ASN A 260 -28.02 25.01 39.14
C ASN A 260 -26.51 24.96 38.88
N LEU A 261 -25.79 26.05 39.16
CA LEU A 261 -24.32 26.06 39.10
C LEU A 261 -23.69 25.13 40.15
N ALA A 262 -24.23 25.09 41.36
CA ALA A 262 -23.75 24.21 42.42
C ALA A 262 -24.01 22.73 42.11
N ASP A 263 -25.21 22.38 41.62
CA ASP A 263 -25.55 21.03 41.15
C ASP A 263 -24.56 20.59 40.06
N CYS A 264 -24.31 21.45 39.07
CA CYS A 264 -23.35 21.20 38.00
C CYS A 264 -21.92 20.98 38.52
N TYR A 265 -21.48 21.78 39.50
CA TYR A 265 -20.16 21.64 40.10
C TYR A 265 -20.04 20.36 40.93
N ASP A 266 -21.04 20.06 41.76
CA ASP A 266 -21.00 18.88 42.63
C ASP A 266 -21.06 17.57 41.82
N ASP A 267 -21.87 17.51 40.76
CA ASP A 267 -21.85 16.38 39.83
C ASP A 267 -20.49 16.26 39.12
N PHE A 268 -19.85 17.38 38.76
CA PHE A 268 -18.50 17.36 38.18
C PHE A 268 -17.47 16.84 39.19
N VAL A 269 -17.57 17.22 40.47
CA VAL A 269 -16.72 16.69 41.55
C VAL A 269 -16.89 15.18 41.70
N VAL A 270 -18.13 14.66 41.63
CA VAL A 270 -18.39 13.21 41.66
C VAL A 270 -17.68 12.51 40.51
N VAL A 271 -17.78 13.04 39.28
CA VAL A 271 -17.11 12.49 38.10
C VAL A 271 -15.59 12.57 38.24
N TYR A 272 -15.04 13.73 38.62
CA TYR A 272 -13.60 13.94 38.79
C TYR A 272 -12.99 12.99 39.83
N ASN A 273 -13.62 12.87 40.99
CA ASN A 273 -13.17 11.97 42.04
C ASN A 273 -13.36 10.49 41.64
N GLY A 274 -14.39 10.18 40.86
CA GLY A 274 -14.64 8.85 40.29
C GLY A 274 -13.53 8.43 39.32
N ILE A 275 -13.15 9.29 38.36
CA ILE A 275 -12.07 9.05 37.39
C ILE A 275 -10.75 8.74 38.11
N ASN A 276 -10.45 9.45 39.20
CA ASN A 276 -9.24 9.25 39.99
C ASN A 276 -9.24 7.95 40.84
N THR A 277 -10.40 7.32 41.03
CA THR A 277 -10.56 6.15 41.91
C THR A 277 -10.78 4.88 41.12
N ASP A 278 -11.86 4.84 40.32
CA ASP A 278 -12.23 3.73 39.46
C ASP A 278 -13.08 4.27 38.30
N ILE A 279 -12.45 4.40 37.15
CA ILE A 279 -13.07 5.00 35.96
C ILE A 279 -14.25 4.17 35.43
N THR A 280 -14.32 2.88 35.75
CA THR A 280 -15.38 1.97 35.28
C THR A 280 -16.73 2.22 35.96
N GLN A 281 -16.74 2.94 37.08
CA GLN A 281 -17.94 3.26 37.85
C GLN A 281 -18.45 4.68 37.58
N VAL A 282 -17.77 5.45 36.72
CA VAL A 282 -18.13 6.83 36.41
C VAL A 282 -19.37 6.86 35.52
N ASP A 283 -20.46 7.45 36.02
CA ASP A 283 -21.70 7.72 35.28
C ASP A 283 -21.84 9.23 35.03
N LEU A 284 -21.91 9.63 33.77
CA LEU A 284 -22.02 11.03 33.36
C LEU A 284 -23.48 11.50 33.23
N THR A 285 -24.48 10.63 33.47
CA THR A 285 -25.90 10.96 33.29
C THR A 285 -26.34 12.14 34.15
N SER A 286 -25.97 12.14 35.44
CA SER A 286 -26.28 13.24 36.36
C SER A 286 -25.58 14.53 35.95
N LEU A 287 -24.27 14.45 35.67
CA LEU A 287 -23.48 15.59 35.21
C LEU A 287 -24.05 16.20 33.93
N ARG A 288 -24.42 15.38 32.95
CA ARG A 288 -25.01 15.85 31.70
C ARG A 288 -26.31 16.61 31.95
N ALA A 289 -27.17 16.09 32.83
CA ALA A 289 -28.45 16.72 33.16
C ALA A 289 -28.27 18.06 33.92
N SER A 290 -27.35 18.13 34.88
CA SER A 290 -27.07 19.37 35.62
C SER A 290 -26.35 20.41 34.76
N VAL A 291 -25.42 19.99 33.91
CA VAL A 291 -24.78 20.85 32.91
C VAL A 291 -25.82 21.39 31.92
N GLU A 292 -26.69 20.55 31.34
CA GLU A 292 -27.73 21.01 30.40
C GLU A 292 -28.66 22.05 31.04
N LYS A 293 -29.06 21.83 32.29
CA LYS A 293 -29.87 22.77 33.07
C LYS A 293 -29.15 24.11 33.26
N PHE A 294 -27.88 24.09 33.66
CA PHE A 294 -27.06 25.30 33.83
C PHE A 294 -26.84 26.05 32.51
N LEU A 295 -26.56 25.33 31.42
CA LEU A 295 -26.38 25.91 30.08
C LEU A 295 -27.66 26.57 29.55
N ASP A 296 -28.83 26.17 30.07
CA ASP A 296 -30.11 26.79 29.75
C ASP A 296 -30.48 28.00 30.62
N ASP A 297 -29.69 28.29 31.63
CA ASP A 297 -29.95 29.40 32.54
C ASP A 297 -29.51 30.76 32.00
N GLY A 298 -30.06 31.83 32.58
CA GLY A 298 -29.78 33.20 32.17
C GLY A 298 -28.33 33.61 32.45
N LEU A 299 -27.73 33.11 33.53
CA LEU A 299 -26.33 33.38 33.89
C LEU A 299 -25.38 32.81 32.82
N PHE A 300 -25.59 31.57 32.38
CA PHE A 300 -24.76 31.01 31.32
C PHE A 300 -24.97 31.75 30.00
N LYS A 301 -26.24 31.90 29.58
CA LYS A 301 -26.63 32.48 28.29
C LYS A 301 -26.12 33.89 28.05
N SER A 302 -26.11 34.73 29.09
CA SER A 302 -25.80 36.17 28.96
C SER A 302 -24.50 36.60 29.61
N VAL A 303 -24.02 35.90 30.65
CA VAL A 303 -22.84 36.32 31.41
C VAL A 303 -21.64 35.43 31.09
N VAL A 304 -21.74 34.13 31.34
CA VAL A 304 -20.60 33.21 31.18
C VAL A 304 -20.18 33.09 29.73
N SER A 305 -21.14 32.84 28.81
CA SER A 305 -20.86 32.71 27.38
C SER A 305 -20.22 33.97 26.78
N ASN A 306 -20.75 35.15 27.12
CA ASN A 306 -20.22 36.44 26.69
C ASN A 306 -18.86 36.75 27.32
N THR A 307 -18.64 36.34 28.57
CA THR A 307 -17.31 36.47 29.21
C THR A 307 -16.29 35.59 28.52
N ILE A 308 -16.62 34.34 28.18
CA ILE A 308 -15.74 33.46 27.40
C ILE A 308 -15.44 34.06 26.03
N ARG A 309 -16.46 34.61 25.36
CA ARG A 309 -16.27 35.34 24.09
C ARG A 309 -15.31 36.51 24.26
N ASP A 310 -15.51 37.35 25.26
CA ASP A 310 -14.63 38.49 25.53
C ASP A 310 -13.20 38.04 25.86
N VAL A 311 -13.02 36.93 26.60
CA VAL A 311 -11.69 36.36 26.88
C VAL A 311 -10.98 35.96 25.60
N ILE A 312 -11.69 35.33 24.65
CA ILE A 312 -11.12 34.90 23.37
C ILE A 312 -10.86 36.12 22.46
N VAL A 313 -11.82 37.03 22.33
CA VAL A 313 -11.75 38.18 21.42
C VAL A 313 -10.74 39.22 21.89
N LYS A 314 -10.64 39.45 23.19
CA LYS A 314 -9.72 40.44 23.81
C LYS A 314 -8.49 39.79 24.40
N PHE A 315 -8.20 38.53 24.06
CA PHE A 315 -7.13 37.75 24.70
C PHE A 315 -5.80 38.49 24.77
N GLU A 316 -5.39 39.12 23.67
CA GLU A 316 -4.14 39.89 23.58
C GLU A 316 -4.09 41.09 24.53
N GLU A 317 -5.24 41.70 24.85
CA GLU A 317 -5.35 42.85 25.76
C GLU A 317 -5.31 42.41 27.23
N ILE A 318 -5.82 41.22 27.55
CA ILE A 318 -6.01 40.75 28.93
C ILE A 318 -5.01 39.69 29.39
N LYS A 319 -4.20 39.11 28.50
CA LYS A 319 -3.28 38.01 28.84
C LYS A 319 -2.24 38.39 29.90
N GLU A 320 -1.80 39.64 29.94
CA GLU A 320 -0.90 40.13 30.99
C GLU A 320 -1.62 40.18 32.34
N ASP A 321 -2.86 40.69 32.36
CA ASP A 321 -3.69 40.77 33.56
C ASP A 321 -4.07 39.38 34.12
N LEU A 322 -4.17 38.37 33.25
CA LEU A 322 -4.44 36.97 33.61
C LEU A 322 -3.20 36.16 33.99
N ASN A 323 -1.99 36.74 33.94
CA ASN A 323 -0.71 36.03 34.06
C ASN A 323 -0.55 34.89 33.04
N LEU A 324 -1.09 35.06 31.82
CA LEU A 324 -1.04 34.09 30.71
C LEU A 324 -0.02 34.49 29.64
N THR A 325 1.11 35.10 30.02
CA THR A 325 2.14 35.57 29.10
C THR A 325 3.01 34.46 28.52
N GLU A 326 3.07 33.30 29.18
CA GLU A 326 3.85 32.12 28.78
C GLU A 326 2.95 30.95 28.35
N LEU A 327 1.99 31.20 27.46
CA LEU A 327 1.18 30.11 26.91
C LEU A 327 1.96 29.29 25.87
N PRO A 328 1.83 27.94 25.88
CA PRO A 328 2.31 27.11 24.79
C PRO A 328 1.77 27.58 23.43
N GLN A 329 2.58 27.45 22.37
CA GLN A 329 2.19 27.93 21.02
C GLN A 329 0.86 27.32 20.55
N ILE A 330 0.60 26.05 20.87
CA ILE A 330 -0.67 25.39 20.54
C ILE A 330 -1.88 26.12 21.15
N ALA A 331 -1.78 26.61 22.38
CA ALA A 331 -2.86 27.34 23.03
C ALA A 331 -3.08 28.70 22.36
N GLN A 332 -2.01 29.38 21.94
CA GLN A 332 -2.10 30.64 21.19
C GLN A 332 -2.74 30.42 19.81
N ASP A 333 -2.33 29.37 19.09
CA ASP A 333 -2.88 29.01 17.78
C ASP A 333 -4.38 28.66 17.89
N ILE A 334 -4.79 27.88 18.92
CA ILE A 334 -6.20 27.58 19.21
C ILE A 334 -7.01 28.85 19.51
N ILE A 335 -6.48 29.76 20.34
CA ILE A 335 -7.14 31.03 20.66
C ILE A 335 -7.34 31.88 19.40
N ASN A 336 -6.35 31.89 18.49
CA ASN A 336 -6.45 32.61 17.21
C ASN A 336 -7.50 32.01 16.26
N ASP A 337 -7.60 30.68 16.20
CA ASP A 337 -8.66 30.00 15.44
C ASP A 337 -10.04 30.35 16.01
N LEU A 338 -10.21 30.27 17.33
CA LEU A 338 -11.45 30.63 18.01
C LEU A 338 -11.78 32.12 17.88
N TYR A 339 -10.79 33.02 17.87
CA TYR A 339 -11.00 34.46 17.63
C TYR A 339 -11.74 34.68 16.31
N THR A 340 -11.38 33.95 15.25
CA THR A 340 -12.03 34.07 13.94
C THR A 340 -13.50 33.62 13.99
N VAL A 341 -13.80 32.58 14.76
CA VAL A 341 -15.17 32.08 14.96
C VAL A 341 -16.01 33.06 15.80
N PHE A 342 -15.46 33.51 16.93
CA PHE A 342 -16.16 34.33 17.92
C PHE A 342 -16.34 35.81 17.52
N THR A 343 -15.69 36.25 16.45
CA THR A 343 -15.83 37.59 15.85
C THR A 343 -16.79 37.66 14.66
N ALA A 344 -17.39 36.53 14.23
CA ALA A 344 -18.35 36.51 13.14
C ALA A 344 -19.64 37.30 13.50
N ASP A 345 -20.20 38.01 12.53
CA ASP A 345 -21.28 39.01 12.73
C ASP A 345 -22.57 38.44 13.37
N ASP A 346 -22.88 37.16 13.11
CA ASP A 346 -24.08 36.47 13.62
C ASP A 346 -23.74 35.36 14.64
N PHE A 347 -22.56 35.42 15.28
CA PHE A 347 -22.14 34.39 16.22
C PHE A 347 -22.89 34.46 17.56
N ASP A 348 -23.57 33.37 17.92
CA ASP A 348 -24.18 33.18 19.24
C ASP A 348 -23.25 32.34 20.13
N PRO A 349 -22.51 32.96 21.08
CA PRO A 349 -21.59 32.24 21.95
C PRO A 349 -22.31 31.24 22.87
N SER A 350 -23.56 31.52 23.26
CA SER A 350 -24.30 30.63 24.13
C SER A 350 -24.69 29.34 23.42
N ALA A 351 -25.24 29.44 22.21
CA ALA A 351 -25.61 28.27 21.43
C ALA A 351 -24.38 27.44 21.06
N TYR A 352 -23.29 28.10 20.65
CA TYR A 352 -22.04 27.44 20.30
C TYR A 352 -21.44 26.66 21.48
N LEU A 353 -21.27 27.32 22.64
CA LEU A 353 -20.67 26.69 23.81
C LEU A 353 -21.59 25.62 24.41
N LYS A 354 -22.92 25.82 24.39
CA LYS A 354 -23.87 24.80 24.86
C LYS A 354 -23.73 23.51 24.09
N GLU A 355 -23.81 23.58 22.77
CA GLU A 355 -23.64 22.39 21.93
C GLU A 355 -22.26 21.77 22.14
N ASN A 356 -21.20 22.59 22.17
CA ASN A 356 -19.85 22.08 22.34
C ASN A 356 -19.62 21.33 23.67
N ILE A 357 -20.07 21.90 24.80
CA ILE A 357 -19.90 21.29 26.12
C ILE A 357 -20.68 19.97 26.20
N LEU A 358 -21.90 19.93 25.65
CA LEU A 358 -22.70 18.71 25.61
C LEU A 358 -22.08 17.65 24.69
N ASP A 359 -21.57 18.03 23.52
CA ASP A 359 -20.88 17.12 22.60
C ASP A 359 -19.63 16.49 23.25
N VAL A 360 -18.88 17.26 24.06
CA VAL A 360 -17.73 16.76 24.81
C VAL A 360 -18.16 15.73 25.86
N ILE A 361 -19.22 16.02 26.62
CA ILE A 361 -19.76 15.07 27.62
C ILE A 361 -20.30 13.81 26.94
N ASP A 362 -21.03 13.95 25.83
CA ASP A 362 -21.59 12.82 25.08
C ASP A 362 -20.49 11.95 24.45
N THR A 363 -19.43 12.58 23.91
CA THR A 363 -18.25 11.87 23.39
C THR A 363 -17.53 11.11 24.51
N PHE A 364 -17.32 11.76 25.66
CA PHE A 364 -16.66 11.13 26.81
C PHE A 364 -17.52 10.01 27.42
N THR A 365 -18.85 10.14 27.40
CA THR A 365 -19.79 9.08 27.80
C THR A 365 -19.55 7.82 26.96
N LYS A 366 -19.38 7.95 25.63
CA LYS A 366 -19.09 6.80 24.76
C LYS A 366 -17.72 6.20 24.99
N VAL A 367 -16.71 7.02 25.31
CA VAL A 367 -15.39 6.52 25.70
C VAL A 367 -15.50 5.60 26.92
N LEU A 368 -16.31 5.98 27.91
CA LEU A 368 -16.58 5.17 29.11
C LEU A 368 -17.46 3.95 28.80
N ASP A 369 -18.57 4.11 28.08
CA ASP A 369 -19.50 3.03 27.73
C ASP A 369 -18.83 1.91 26.90
N TYR A 370 -17.85 2.26 26.07
CA TYR A 370 -17.06 1.29 25.29
C TYR A 370 -15.82 0.76 26.02
N GLU A 371 -15.62 1.18 27.27
CA GLU A 371 -14.48 0.81 28.13
C GLU A 371 -13.13 1.11 27.46
N LEU A 372 -13.05 2.12 26.59
CA LEU A 372 -11.86 2.35 25.76
C LEU A 372 -10.63 2.67 26.61
N ILE A 373 -10.79 3.39 27.73
CA ILE A 373 -9.67 3.78 28.58
C ILE A 373 -9.01 2.57 29.23
N GLU A 374 -9.80 1.65 29.80
CA GLU A 374 -9.26 0.41 30.39
C GLU A 374 -8.56 -0.43 29.33
N LYS A 375 -9.20 -0.57 28.18
CA LYS A 375 -8.65 -1.36 27.09
C LYS A 375 -7.38 -0.75 26.47
N PHE A 376 -7.29 0.59 26.34
CA PHE A 376 -6.06 1.27 25.90
C PHE A 376 -4.95 1.20 26.95
N ASN A 377 -5.27 1.30 28.25
CA ASN A 377 -4.28 1.10 29.31
C ASN A 377 -3.71 -0.33 29.30
N ALA A 378 -4.51 -1.34 28.94
CA ALA A 378 -4.03 -2.72 28.79
C ALA A 378 -3.04 -2.90 27.62
N LEU A 379 -3.01 -1.96 26.67
CA LEU A 379 -2.05 -1.93 25.56
C LEU A 379 -0.72 -1.25 25.91
N GLU A 380 -0.62 -0.62 27.08
CA GLU A 380 0.62 0.05 27.51
C GLU A 380 1.75 -0.99 27.59
N ASN A 381 2.76 -0.84 26.72
CA ASN A 381 3.91 -1.75 26.53
C ASN A 381 3.65 -3.05 25.73
N GLN A 382 2.55 -3.15 24.99
CA GLN A 382 2.36 -4.26 24.04
C GLN A 382 3.11 -4.02 22.72
N GLU A 383 3.40 -5.11 22.00
CA GLU A 383 3.96 -5.02 20.64
C GLU A 383 2.94 -4.43 19.67
N ILE A 384 3.44 -3.78 18.62
CA ILE A 384 2.62 -3.05 17.65
C ILE A 384 1.58 -3.94 16.95
N GLU A 385 1.89 -5.23 16.74
CA GLU A 385 0.95 -6.21 16.19
C GLU A 385 -0.28 -6.39 17.10
N THR A 386 -0.06 -6.57 18.40
CA THR A 386 -1.13 -6.68 19.40
C THR A 386 -1.97 -5.40 19.49
N ILE A 387 -1.33 -4.24 19.33
CA ILE A 387 -2.02 -2.94 19.28
C ILE A 387 -2.91 -2.85 18.05
N LEU A 388 -2.41 -3.22 16.86
CA LEU A 388 -3.17 -3.18 15.61
C LEU A 388 -4.34 -4.18 15.61
N GLU A 389 -4.12 -5.41 16.09
CA GLU A 389 -5.18 -6.42 16.23
C GLU A 389 -6.29 -5.95 17.17
N TYR A 390 -5.91 -5.30 18.28
CA TYR A 390 -6.86 -4.69 19.19
C TYR A 390 -7.67 -3.56 18.52
N ILE A 391 -7.00 -2.64 17.81
CA ILE A 391 -7.64 -1.53 17.09
C ILE A 391 -8.60 -2.08 16.04
N ASN A 392 -8.22 -3.14 15.33
CA ASN A 392 -9.08 -3.78 14.33
C ASN A 392 -10.33 -4.43 14.97
N THR A 393 -10.13 -5.16 16.08
CA THR A 393 -11.21 -5.83 16.82
C THR A 393 -12.24 -4.86 17.39
N ASN A 394 -11.80 -3.69 17.87
CA ASN A 394 -12.66 -2.65 18.44
C ASN A 394 -12.90 -1.49 17.46
N SER A 395 -12.74 -1.74 16.15
CA SER A 395 -12.71 -0.69 15.13
C SER A 395 -14.01 0.10 15.07
N THR A 396 -15.16 -0.53 15.28
CA THR A 396 -16.46 0.15 15.23
C THR A 396 -16.60 1.16 16.36
N GLU A 397 -16.27 0.75 17.58
CA GLU A 397 -16.32 1.57 18.80
C GLU A 397 -15.36 2.76 18.69
N ILE A 398 -14.10 2.50 18.32
CA ILE A 398 -13.07 3.55 18.20
C ILE A 398 -13.41 4.51 17.05
N LYS A 399 -13.87 4.01 15.89
CA LYS A 399 -14.33 4.86 14.77
C LYS A 399 -15.44 5.79 15.20
N ASN A 400 -16.43 5.28 15.92
CA ASN A 400 -17.57 6.09 16.38
C ASN A 400 -17.11 7.21 17.32
N VAL A 401 -16.28 6.89 18.32
CA VAL A 401 -15.72 7.89 19.24
C VAL A 401 -14.88 8.94 18.51
N LEU A 402 -14.01 8.53 17.59
CA LEU A 402 -13.16 9.47 16.83
C LEU A 402 -13.99 10.38 15.92
N LYS A 403 -14.99 9.85 15.21
CA LYS A 403 -15.87 10.65 14.36
C LYS A 403 -16.65 11.68 15.18
N GLU A 404 -17.10 11.30 16.36
CA GLU A 404 -17.81 12.20 17.26
C GLU A 404 -16.90 13.26 17.86
N ALA A 405 -15.71 12.88 18.34
CA ALA A 405 -14.69 13.83 18.78
C ALA A 405 -14.33 14.84 17.67
N LEU A 406 -14.20 14.39 16.42
CA LEU A 406 -13.95 15.27 15.26
C LEU A 406 -15.15 16.12 14.87
N SER A 407 -16.36 15.76 15.32
CA SER A 407 -17.59 16.53 15.11
C SER A 407 -17.81 17.62 16.17
N VAL A 408 -17.14 17.51 17.33
CA VAL A 408 -17.15 18.54 18.39
C VAL A 408 -16.71 19.87 17.78
N ARG A 409 -17.57 20.90 17.90
CA ARG A 409 -17.37 22.20 17.21
C ARG A 409 -15.98 22.82 17.40
N ILE A 410 -15.50 22.96 18.64
CA ILE A 410 -14.16 23.51 18.94
C ILE A 410 -13.05 22.68 18.29
N ILE A 411 -13.12 21.34 18.36
CA ILE A 411 -12.13 20.47 17.72
C ILE A 411 -12.18 20.65 16.20
N ASN A 412 -13.38 20.77 15.64
CA ASN A 412 -13.55 20.97 14.22
C ASN A 412 -12.99 22.31 13.73
N ASP A 413 -13.25 23.38 14.48
CA ASP A 413 -12.86 24.75 14.13
C ASP A 413 -11.36 25.01 14.38
N CYS A 414 -10.79 24.39 15.42
CA CYS A 414 -9.36 24.45 15.74
C CYS A 414 -8.53 23.32 15.10
N TYR A 415 -9.14 22.54 14.19
CA TYR A 415 -8.52 21.34 13.64
C TYR A 415 -7.19 21.61 12.95
N ASN A 416 -7.04 22.79 12.33
CA ASN A 416 -5.80 23.16 11.65
C ASN A 416 -4.66 23.34 12.66
N SER A 417 -4.93 24.01 13.78
CA SER A 417 -3.95 24.22 14.86
C SER A 417 -3.62 22.92 15.59
N ILE A 418 -4.64 22.12 15.93
CA ILE A 418 -4.46 20.79 16.52
C ILE A 418 -3.66 19.90 15.56
N GLY A 419 -3.99 19.95 14.27
CA GLY A 419 -3.32 19.16 13.25
C GLY A 419 -1.85 19.56 13.08
N LYS A 420 -1.55 20.86 13.03
CA LYS A 420 -0.17 21.37 13.02
C LYS A 420 0.62 20.89 14.23
N PHE A 421 0.04 20.93 15.43
CA PHE A 421 0.69 20.44 16.65
C PHE A 421 0.94 18.93 16.62
N ALA A 422 -0.05 18.14 16.20
CA ALA A 422 0.11 16.70 16.02
C ALA A 422 1.24 16.39 15.02
N SER A 423 1.29 17.12 13.90
CA SER A 423 2.34 17.00 12.89
C SER A 423 3.73 17.27 13.44
N GLN A 424 3.87 18.32 14.26
CA GLN A 424 5.13 18.65 14.95
C GLN A 424 5.53 17.57 15.94
N SER A 425 4.57 17.06 16.73
CA SER A 425 4.82 15.98 17.70
C SER A 425 5.28 14.70 17.01
N PHE A 426 4.68 14.35 15.86
CA PHE A 426 5.12 13.23 15.04
C PHE A 426 6.53 13.45 14.48
N GLN A 427 6.85 14.66 14.02
CA GLN A 427 8.18 14.98 13.52
C GLN A 427 9.26 14.89 14.62
N GLU A 428 8.94 15.32 15.84
CA GLU A 428 9.82 15.17 17.00
C GLU A 428 10.03 13.69 17.37
N ALA A 429 8.98 12.86 17.27
CA ALA A 429 9.06 11.44 17.56
C ALA A 429 9.87 10.64 16.51
N LEU A 430 9.88 11.07 15.23
CA LEU A 430 10.63 10.41 14.16
C LEU A 430 12.10 10.86 14.05
N GLU A 431 12.67 11.44 15.11
CA GLU A 431 14.10 11.78 15.22
C GLU A 431 14.70 12.52 14.00
N SER A 432 13.98 13.49 13.45
CA SER A 432 14.55 14.51 12.55
C SER A 432 15.26 13.99 11.29
N ASP A 433 14.74 12.96 10.60
CA ASP A 433 15.13 12.77 9.20
C ASP A 433 14.64 14.01 8.40
N PRO A 434 15.53 14.87 7.88
CA PRO A 434 15.14 16.10 7.20
C PRO A 434 14.34 15.84 5.91
N ALA A 435 14.34 14.60 5.41
CA ALA A 435 13.53 14.18 4.27
C ALA A 435 12.04 14.01 4.61
N LEU A 436 11.67 13.99 5.90
CA LEU A 436 10.33 13.68 6.41
C LEU A 436 9.72 14.84 7.24
N GLU A 437 9.86 16.10 6.79
CA GLU A 437 9.06 17.18 7.38
C GLU A 437 7.58 16.90 7.09
N MET A 438 6.77 16.55 8.09
CA MET A 438 5.37 16.17 7.86
C MET A 438 4.44 17.34 8.13
N LYS A 439 3.45 17.56 7.26
CA LYS A 439 2.26 18.38 7.48
C LYS A 439 1.03 17.50 7.35
N LEU A 440 0.04 17.67 8.23
CA LEU A 440 -1.25 17.04 8.03
C LEU A 440 -1.99 17.70 6.85
N ASN A 441 -2.48 16.91 5.91
CA ASN A 441 -3.35 17.39 4.83
C ASN A 441 -4.69 17.84 5.43
N MET A 442 -5.03 19.11 5.23
CA MET A 442 -6.17 19.74 5.88
C MET A 442 -7.38 19.93 4.94
N THR A 443 -7.34 19.40 3.71
CA THR A 443 -8.51 19.43 2.80
C THR A 443 -9.43 18.23 3.08
N LYS A 444 -10.75 18.51 3.18
CA LYS A 444 -11.68 17.82 4.10
C LYS A 444 -12.97 17.29 3.43
N GLU A 445 -12.90 16.51 2.34
CA GLU A 445 -14.16 15.95 1.80
C GLU A 445 -14.72 14.77 2.62
N ASN A 446 -14.02 14.30 3.66
CA ASN A 446 -14.62 13.97 4.96
C ASN A 446 -13.54 13.65 6.01
N LYS A 447 -13.46 14.37 7.14
CA LYS A 447 -12.69 13.93 8.34
C LYS A 447 -13.08 12.52 8.79
N ASN A 448 -14.33 12.14 8.51
CA ASN A 448 -14.82 10.79 8.72
C ASN A 448 -14.23 9.79 7.72
N GLN A 449 -13.98 10.19 6.47
CA GLN A 449 -13.30 9.38 5.47
C GLN A 449 -11.86 9.13 5.91
N MET A 450 -11.18 10.14 6.45
CA MET A 450 -9.86 9.97 7.06
C MET A 450 -9.84 8.87 8.14
N VAL A 451 -10.85 8.86 9.02
CA VAL A 451 -11.01 7.79 10.01
C VAL A 451 -11.31 6.45 9.33
N GLU A 452 -12.09 6.40 8.25
CA GLU A 452 -12.30 5.16 7.50
C GLU A 452 -11.01 4.64 6.84
N ASP A 453 -10.24 5.51 6.20
CA ASP A 453 -9.02 5.16 5.46
C ASP A 453 -7.95 4.60 6.40
N ILE A 454 -7.75 5.24 7.57
CA ILE A 454 -6.82 4.73 8.61
C ILE A 454 -7.21 3.31 9.02
N PHE A 455 -8.48 3.08 9.34
CA PHE A 455 -8.91 1.76 9.81
C PHE A 455 -8.99 0.72 8.68
N SER A 456 -9.25 1.14 7.45
CA SER A 456 -9.17 0.26 6.27
C SER A 456 -7.73 -0.24 6.10
N ALA A 457 -6.74 0.65 6.26
CA ALA A 457 -5.34 0.28 6.24
C ALA A 457 -4.95 -0.59 7.44
N VAL A 458 -5.38 -0.27 8.66
CA VAL A 458 -5.14 -1.12 9.85
C VAL A 458 -5.72 -2.51 9.65
N SER A 459 -6.96 -2.63 9.16
CA SER A 459 -7.57 -3.93 8.84
C SER A 459 -6.75 -4.69 7.80
N GLY A 460 -6.28 -4.00 6.75
CA GLY A 460 -5.41 -4.58 5.74
C GLY A 460 -4.08 -5.09 6.32
N ILE A 461 -3.42 -4.30 7.17
CA ILE A 461 -2.17 -4.69 7.84
C ILE A 461 -2.41 -5.91 8.74
N VAL A 462 -3.49 -5.93 9.53
CA VAL A 462 -3.82 -7.07 10.40
C VAL A 462 -4.13 -8.33 9.58
N GLU A 463 -4.89 -8.22 8.50
CA GLU A 463 -5.15 -9.35 7.59
C GLU A 463 -3.86 -9.89 6.99
N LEU A 464 -2.99 -9.01 6.47
CA LEU A 464 -1.71 -9.41 5.90
C LEU A 464 -0.75 -9.98 6.97
N SER A 465 -0.81 -9.52 8.22
CA SER A 465 0.02 -10.03 9.31
C SER A 465 -0.26 -11.50 9.67
N GLN A 466 -1.43 -12.03 9.28
CA GLN A 466 -1.76 -13.45 9.45
C GLN A 466 -0.99 -14.35 8.48
N ASP A 467 -0.60 -13.79 7.33
CA ASP A 467 0.05 -14.51 6.24
C ASP A 467 1.58 -14.24 6.23
N VAL A 468 2.03 -13.03 6.64
CA VAL A 468 3.44 -12.64 6.68
C VAL A 468 3.77 -11.71 7.84
N ASN A 469 4.94 -11.83 8.44
CA ASN A 469 5.43 -10.86 9.42
C ASN A 469 5.84 -9.55 8.72
N ILE A 470 4.90 -8.61 8.63
CA ILE A 470 5.09 -7.31 7.96
C ILE A 470 6.23 -6.51 8.59
N PHE A 471 6.44 -6.65 9.90
CA PHE A 471 7.50 -5.94 10.62
C PHE A 471 8.88 -6.48 10.26
N GLU A 472 8.99 -7.76 9.92
CA GLU A 472 10.22 -8.34 9.37
C GLU A 472 10.53 -7.77 7.99
N ILE A 473 9.52 -7.48 7.16
CA ILE A 473 9.71 -6.81 5.86
C ILE A 473 10.23 -5.38 6.08
N THR A 474 9.66 -4.62 7.02
CA THR A 474 10.07 -3.23 7.24
C THR A 474 11.42 -3.09 7.91
N ASP A 475 11.82 -4.06 8.74
CA ASP A 475 13.09 -4.04 9.48
C ASP A 475 14.24 -4.75 8.73
N SER A 476 13.94 -5.44 7.62
CA SER A 476 14.94 -6.18 6.83
C SER A 476 15.85 -5.26 6.03
N GLU A 477 17.15 -5.58 6.02
CA GLU A 477 18.11 -4.97 5.10
C GLU A 477 17.83 -5.33 3.62
N ASN A 478 17.06 -6.40 3.39
CA ASN A 478 16.67 -6.89 2.06
C ASN A 478 15.19 -7.32 2.02
N PRO A 479 14.23 -6.37 1.99
CA PRO A 479 12.80 -6.67 1.95
C PRO A 479 12.39 -7.50 0.72
N THR A 480 13.17 -7.42 -0.37
CA THR A 480 12.94 -8.18 -1.60
C THR A 480 13.02 -9.69 -1.38
N GLU A 481 13.97 -10.16 -0.58
CA GLU A 481 14.13 -11.61 -0.29
C GLU A 481 12.92 -12.18 0.45
N ILE A 482 12.39 -11.42 1.41
CA ILE A 482 11.17 -11.80 2.13
C ILE A 482 9.97 -11.79 1.19
N ILE A 483 9.80 -10.75 0.37
CA ILE A 483 8.70 -10.66 -0.61
C ILE A 483 8.73 -11.84 -1.60
N VAL A 484 9.93 -12.24 -2.04
CA VAL A 484 10.08 -13.37 -2.97
C VAL A 484 9.67 -14.67 -2.31
N SER A 485 9.83 -14.84 -1.00
CA SER A 485 9.42 -16.07 -0.29
C SER A 485 7.89 -16.22 -0.10
N LEU A 486 7.10 -15.22 -0.48
CA LEU A 486 5.65 -15.20 -0.28
C LEU A 486 4.90 -15.89 -1.43
N ASP A 487 3.77 -16.54 -1.12
CA ASP A 487 2.90 -17.11 -2.13
C ASP A 487 2.16 -16.03 -2.94
N GLU A 488 1.62 -16.43 -4.10
CA GLU A 488 0.93 -15.54 -5.04
C GLU A 488 -0.16 -14.68 -4.38
N GLU A 489 -0.97 -15.28 -3.50
CA GLU A 489 -2.10 -14.61 -2.85
C GLU A 489 -1.60 -13.55 -1.87
N THR A 490 -0.59 -13.88 -1.06
CA THR A 490 0.01 -12.97 -0.08
C THR A 490 0.71 -11.79 -0.74
N VAL A 491 1.38 -11.99 -1.87
CA VAL A 491 2.02 -10.92 -2.66
C VAL A 491 0.97 -9.92 -3.18
N VAL A 492 -0.17 -10.41 -3.70
CA VAL A 492 -1.26 -9.54 -4.15
C VAL A 492 -1.89 -8.79 -2.97
N LYS A 493 -2.11 -9.45 -1.84
CA LYS A 493 -2.60 -8.80 -0.60
C LYS A 493 -1.67 -7.69 -0.13
N LEU A 494 -0.35 -7.89 -0.19
CA LEU A 494 0.64 -6.85 0.11
C LEU A 494 0.42 -5.61 -0.77
N GLY A 495 0.22 -5.78 -2.07
CA GLY A 495 -0.12 -4.68 -2.98
C GLY A 495 -1.40 -3.94 -2.58
N GLN A 496 -2.47 -4.67 -2.26
CA GLN A 496 -3.74 -4.08 -1.81
C GLN A 496 -3.59 -3.29 -0.50
N VAL A 497 -2.76 -3.78 0.45
CA VAL A 497 -2.48 -3.08 1.70
C VAL A 497 -1.68 -1.80 1.45
N LEU A 498 -0.66 -1.85 0.60
CA LEU A 498 0.14 -0.68 0.23
C LEU A 498 -0.71 0.37 -0.51
N ASP A 499 -1.67 -0.04 -1.33
CA ASP A 499 -2.65 0.87 -1.95
C ASP A 499 -3.53 1.54 -0.89
N LYS A 500 -4.10 0.78 0.05
CA LYS A 500 -4.88 1.34 1.17
C LYS A 500 -4.06 2.32 2.00
N ILE A 501 -2.77 2.04 2.24
CA ILE A 501 -1.87 2.96 2.95
C ILE A 501 -1.58 4.22 2.10
N ASN A 502 -1.39 4.08 0.79
CA ASN A 502 -1.19 5.20 -0.13
C ASN A 502 -2.42 6.10 -0.25
N GLU A 503 -3.62 5.54 -0.10
CA GLU A 503 -4.88 6.28 -0.02
C GLU A 503 -5.02 7.11 1.26
N ILE A 504 -4.24 6.82 2.31
CA ILE A 504 -4.16 7.62 3.54
C ILE A 504 -3.44 8.94 3.21
N ASN A 505 -4.19 9.88 2.63
CA ASN A 505 -3.73 11.19 2.21
C ASN A 505 -3.58 12.16 3.40
N ILE A 506 -3.05 11.70 4.53
CA ILE A 506 -3.03 12.43 5.80
C ILE A 506 -1.71 13.15 6.01
N LEU A 507 -0.57 12.54 5.69
CA LEU A 507 0.75 13.10 5.93
C LEU A 507 1.38 13.54 4.60
N VAL A 508 1.61 14.85 4.44
CA VAL A 508 2.23 15.46 3.25
C VAL A 508 3.53 16.17 3.63
N LEU A 509 4.54 16.11 2.76
CA LEU A 509 5.73 16.94 2.90
C LEU A 509 5.42 18.38 2.47
N PRO A 510 5.81 19.40 3.24
CA PRO A 510 5.61 20.79 2.87
C PRO A 510 6.37 21.13 1.60
N VAL A 511 5.76 22.03 0.83
CA VAL A 511 6.46 22.69 -0.26
C VAL A 511 7.41 23.72 0.37
N GLU A 512 8.70 23.39 0.48
CA GLU A 512 9.71 24.41 0.78
C GLU A 512 9.81 25.40 -0.39
N ASP A 513 9.98 26.69 -0.07
CA ASP A 513 10.07 27.82 -1.00
C ASP A 513 11.10 27.58 -2.14
N GLY A 514 10.65 26.95 -3.22
CA GLY A 514 11.36 26.88 -4.51
C GLY A 514 11.89 25.52 -4.97
N VAL A 515 11.75 24.42 -4.22
CA VAL A 515 12.31 23.10 -4.61
C VAL A 515 11.26 22.12 -5.16
N ARG A 516 10.01 22.18 -4.68
CA ARG A 516 8.91 21.30 -5.13
C ARG A 516 7.73 22.13 -5.63
N THR A 517 7.02 21.65 -6.66
CA THR A 517 5.85 22.34 -7.23
C THR A 517 4.51 21.82 -6.70
N GLU A 518 4.49 20.64 -6.06
CA GLU A 518 3.30 19.99 -5.52
C GLU A 518 3.60 19.31 -4.16
N PRO A 519 2.62 19.20 -3.24
CA PRO A 519 2.75 18.41 -2.02
C PRO A 519 2.97 16.93 -2.36
N ALA A 520 3.93 16.29 -1.69
CA ALA A 520 4.22 14.88 -1.89
C ALA A 520 3.88 14.12 -0.60
N TYR A 521 3.12 13.04 -0.68
CA TYR A 521 2.71 12.27 0.50
C TYR A 521 3.89 11.55 1.14
N VAL A 522 3.90 11.47 2.47
CA VAL A 522 4.99 10.85 3.25
C VAL A 522 5.18 9.40 2.85
N PHE A 523 4.09 8.64 2.72
CA PHE A 523 4.16 7.26 2.26
C PHE A 523 4.79 7.14 0.87
N THR A 524 4.37 7.97 -0.09
CA THR A 524 4.99 8.00 -1.43
C THR A 524 6.48 8.34 -1.38
N ASN A 525 6.91 9.26 -0.50
CA ASN A 525 8.35 9.57 -0.34
C ASN A 525 9.11 8.45 0.39
N PHE A 526 8.49 7.79 1.37
CA PHE A 526 9.05 6.60 2.00
C PHE A 526 9.26 5.50 0.96
N MET A 527 8.24 5.19 0.17
CA MET A 527 8.32 4.22 -0.93
C MET A 527 9.41 4.59 -1.93
N LYS A 528 9.54 5.88 -2.31
CA LYS A 528 10.68 6.39 -3.09
C LYS A 528 12.04 6.15 -2.40
N SER A 529 12.13 6.39 -1.09
CA SER A 529 13.37 6.25 -0.32
C SER A 529 13.85 4.79 -0.21
N VAL A 530 12.91 3.84 -0.20
CA VAL A 530 13.21 2.40 -0.23
C VAL A 530 13.25 1.85 -1.66
N GLY A 531 13.30 2.71 -2.67
CA GLY A 531 13.45 2.32 -4.08
C GLY A 531 12.20 1.77 -4.75
N MET A 532 11.01 1.88 -4.13
CA MET A 532 9.72 1.44 -4.65
C MET A 532 8.89 2.59 -5.25
N ASP A 533 9.48 3.40 -6.14
CA ASP A 533 8.79 4.48 -6.85
C ASP A 533 8.08 3.97 -8.12
N LEU A 534 7.07 3.12 -7.95
CA LEU A 534 6.52 2.29 -9.04
C LEU A 534 5.27 2.90 -9.73
N LEU A 535 4.59 3.85 -9.08
CA LEU A 535 3.27 4.32 -9.51
C LEU A 535 3.34 5.41 -10.60
N GLY A 536 2.57 5.22 -11.67
CA GLY A 536 2.49 6.15 -12.81
C GLY A 536 3.49 5.82 -13.93
N ASP A 537 4.31 4.78 -13.76
CA ASP A 537 5.26 4.34 -14.76
C ASP A 537 4.61 3.45 -15.83
N ASN A 538 5.11 3.60 -17.06
CA ASN A 538 4.65 2.85 -18.21
C ASN A 538 5.46 1.56 -18.36
N VAL A 539 4.80 0.43 -18.12
CA VAL A 539 5.34 -0.90 -18.39
C VAL A 539 5.01 -1.29 -19.82
N ILE A 540 6.01 -1.77 -20.53
CA ILE A 540 5.88 -2.11 -21.94
C ILE A 540 5.70 -3.62 -22.03
N THR A 541 4.47 -4.04 -22.32
CA THR A 541 4.11 -5.45 -22.46
C THR A 541 4.24 -5.89 -23.93
N SER A 542 4.20 -7.19 -24.19
CA SER A 542 4.17 -7.73 -25.56
C SER A 542 2.89 -7.33 -26.33
N LEU A 543 1.88 -6.81 -25.64
CA LEU A 543 0.60 -6.35 -26.18
C LEU A 543 0.49 -4.82 -26.33
N GLY A 544 1.40 -4.03 -25.74
CA GLY A 544 1.35 -2.57 -25.79
C GLY A 544 2.11 -1.86 -24.66
N VAL A 545 1.61 -0.69 -24.28
CA VAL A 545 2.09 0.09 -23.13
C VAL A 545 0.95 0.12 -22.12
N ASP A 546 1.18 -0.48 -20.96
CA ASP A 546 0.27 -0.45 -19.81
C ASP A 546 0.87 0.49 -18.76
N THR A 547 0.03 1.22 -18.03
CA THR A 547 0.49 2.08 -16.92
C THR A 547 0.16 1.38 -15.61
N ILE A 548 1.15 1.19 -14.75
CA ILE A 548 0.92 0.70 -13.38
C ILE A 548 0.48 1.89 -12.55
N ASN A 549 -0.78 1.92 -12.15
CA ASN A 549 -1.37 3.01 -11.37
C ASN A 549 -1.48 2.67 -9.88
N THR A 550 -1.43 1.38 -9.52
CA THR A 550 -1.57 0.90 -8.14
C THR A 550 -0.51 -0.15 -7.79
N TYR A 551 -0.22 -0.33 -6.49
CA TYR A 551 0.67 -1.37 -6.00
C TYR A 551 0.05 -2.77 -6.19
N GLU A 552 -1.28 -2.92 -6.09
CA GLU A 552 -1.97 -4.16 -6.46
C GLU A 552 -1.69 -4.55 -7.91
N GLU A 553 -1.75 -3.61 -8.85
CA GLU A 553 -1.43 -3.87 -10.27
C GLU A 553 0.03 -4.32 -10.43
N PHE A 554 0.97 -3.67 -9.73
CA PHE A 554 2.38 -4.08 -9.72
C PHE A 554 2.59 -5.48 -9.15
N PHE A 555 2.06 -5.75 -7.96
CA PHE A 555 2.26 -7.02 -7.29
C PHE A 555 1.54 -8.17 -8.00
N THR A 556 0.39 -7.91 -8.63
CA THR A 556 -0.28 -8.86 -9.53
C THR A 556 0.56 -9.16 -10.77
N PHE A 557 1.28 -8.16 -11.27
CA PHE A 557 2.15 -8.33 -12.44
C PHE A 557 3.37 -9.23 -12.13
N ILE A 558 3.92 -9.17 -10.92
CA ILE A 558 5.08 -9.99 -10.51
C ILE A 558 4.74 -11.25 -9.69
N SER A 559 3.51 -11.42 -9.23
CA SER A 559 3.13 -12.53 -8.34
C SER A 559 3.34 -13.89 -8.98
N LYS A 560 3.00 -14.04 -10.27
CA LYS A 560 3.14 -15.30 -10.99
C LYS A 560 4.61 -15.71 -11.22
N PRO A 561 5.50 -14.80 -11.66
CA PRO A 561 6.95 -15.08 -11.64
C PRO A 561 7.47 -15.49 -10.26
N ILE A 562 7.04 -14.81 -9.19
CA ILE A 562 7.46 -15.10 -7.81
C ILE A 562 6.98 -16.50 -7.37
N ASP A 563 5.72 -16.86 -7.62
CA ASP A 563 5.18 -18.18 -7.32
C ASP A 563 5.96 -19.29 -8.02
N VAL A 564 6.33 -19.08 -9.29
CA VAL A 564 7.19 -20.01 -10.03
C VAL A 564 8.58 -20.13 -9.40
N ILE A 565 9.20 -19.02 -8.97
CA ILE A 565 10.50 -19.02 -8.28
C ILE A 565 10.43 -19.79 -6.96
N ASN A 566 9.36 -19.59 -6.19
CA ASN A 566 9.13 -20.28 -4.91
C ASN A 566 8.89 -21.77 -5.08
N GLN A 567 8.06 -22.18 -6.03
CA GLN A 567 7.83 -23.59 -6.35
C GLN A 567 9.13 -24.30 -6.75
N LEU A 568 10.05 -23.56 -7.35
CA LEU A 568 11.36 -24.05 -7.74
C LEU A 568 12.40 -24.04 -6.60
N GLU A 569 12.12 -23.38 -5.48
CA GLU A 569 13.08 -23.11 -4.40
C GLU A 569 14.42 -22.61 -4.95
N LEU A 570 14.36 -21.69 -5.93
CA LEU A 570 15.53 -21.02 -6.51
C LEU A 570 16.08 -19.99 -5.51
N THR A 571 16.60 -20.48 -4.39
CA THR A 571 17.33 -19.69 -3.41
C THR A 571 18.83 -19.88 -3.62
N THR A 572 19.62 -18.85 -3.30
CA THR A 572 21.07 -18.80 -3.51
C THR A 572 21.87 -19.86 -2.73
N GLU A 573 21.26 -20.58 -1.77
CA GLU A 573 21.93 -21.56 -0.90
C GLU A 573 21.75 -23.04 -1.29
N THR A 574 20.97 -23.37 -2.33
CA THR A 574 20.62 -24.76 -2.67
C THR A 574 21.69 -25.42 -3.57
N GLU A 575 22.05 -26.68 -3.32
CA GLU A 575 22.98 -27.44 -4.19
C GLU A 575 22.49 -27.43 -5.65
N THR A 576 23.40 -27.15 -6.60
CA THR A 576 23.10 -26.97 -8.03
C THR A 576 22.34 -28.15 -8.63
N ASP A 577 22.61 -29.38 -8.17
CA ASP A 577 21.93 -30.59 -8.65
C ASP A 577 20.46 -30.65 -8.22
N VAL A 578 20.11 -30.13 -7.04
CA VAL A 578 18.73 -30.05 -6.55
C VAL A 578 17.95 -28.97 -7.30
N ILE A 579 18.58 -27.82 -7.55
CA ILE A 579 18.01 -26.76 -8.39
C ILE A 579 17.72 -27.30 -9.80
N LEU A 580 18.66 -28.06 -10.36
CA LEU A 580 18.54 -28.63 -11.69
C LEU A 580 17.34 -29.59 -11.82
N GLU A 581 17.16 -30.49 -10.85
CA GLU A 581 16.05 -31.44 -10.85
C GLU A 581 14.70 -30.72 -10.77
N LYS A 582 14.58 -29.70 -9.92
CA LYS A 582 13.37 -28.88 -9.78
C LYS A 582 13.10 -28.04 -11.03
N PHE A 583 14.14 -27.43 -11.59
CA PHE A 583 14.05 -26.66 -12.82
C PHE A 583 13.58 -27.53 -13.99
N LYS A 584 14.10 -28.75 -14.11
CA LYS A 584 13.65 -29.75 -15.09
C LYS A 584 12.17 -30.09 -14.92
N LEU A 585 11.74 -30.41 -13.70
CA LEU A 585 10.34 -30.71 -13.37
C LEU A 585 9.37 -29.55 -13.70
N ALA A 586 9.77 -28.30 -13.46
CA ALA A 586 8.93 -27.15 -13.81
C ALA A 586 8.91 -26.88 -15.31
N LEU A 587 10.01 -27.16 -16.01
CA LEU A 587 10.08 -27.02 -17.46
C LEU A 587 9.19 -28.06 -18.17
N ASP A 588 9.04 -29.26 -17.58
CA ASP A 588 8.05 -30.27 -18.01
C ASP A 588 6.61 -29.74 -17.90
N ALA A 589 6.31 -29.05 -16.80
CA ALA A 589 4.98 -28.48 -16.56
C ALA A 589 4.73 -27.23 -17.43
N ASN A 590 5.79 -26.45 -17.72
CA ASN A 590 5.73 -25.22 -18.49
C ASN A 590 6.92 -25.08 -19.45
N PRO A 591 6.77 -25.48 -20.74
CA PRO A 591 7.82 -25.31 -21.75
C PRO A 591 8.25 -23.85 -22.03
N GLY A 592 7.51 -22.87 -21.51
CA GLY A 592 7.82 -21.44 -21.57
C GLY A 592 8.38 -20.87 -20.25
N LEU A 593 8.82 -21.73 -19.31
CA LEU A 593 9.21 -21.34 -17.95
C LEU A 593 10.17 -20.13 -17.88
N VAL A 594 11.27 -20.18 -18.63
CA VAL A 594 12.32 -19.14 -18.59
C VAL A 594 11.76 -17.80 -19.08
N ARG A 595 10.95 -17.82 -20.13
CA ARG A 595 10.23 -16.66 -20.63
C ARG A 595 9.25 -16.12 -19.58
N ASP A 596 8.41 -16.99 -19.02
CA ASP A 596 7.33 -16.61 -18.11
C ASP A 596 7.84 -16.00 -16.80
N VAL A 597 9.02 -16.40 -16.35
CA VAL A 597 9.67 -15.83 -15.16
C VAL A 597 10.41 -14.54 -15.48
N LEU A 598 11.26 -14.53 -16.51
CA LEU A 598 12.21 -13.43 -16.72
C LEU A 598 11.63 -12.25 -17.53
N ILE A 599 10.64 -12.47 -18.40
CA ILE A 599 10.05 -11.40 -19.20
C ILE A 599 9.38 -10.31 -18.36
N PRO A 600 8.53 -10.63 -17.36
CA PRO A 600 7.93 -9.60 -16.53
C PRO A 600 8.96 -8.70 -15.84
N PHE A 601 10.03 -9.28 -15.27
CA PHE A 601 11.10 -8.48 -14.64
C PHE A 601 11.88 -7.63 -15.66
N TYR A 602 12.12 -8.13 -16.87
CA TYR A 602 12.74 -7.33 -17.94
C TYR A 602 11.86 -6.17 -18.43
N GLN A 603 10.54 -6.37 -18.48
CA GLN A 603 9.58 -5.33 -18.83
C GLN A 603 9.58 -4.19 -17.80
N LEU A 604 9.75 -4.51 -16.51
CA LEU A 604 9.95 -3.53 -15.44
C LEU A 604 11.30 -2.81 -15.55
N ASP A 605 12.37 -3.54 -15.90
CA ASP A 605 13.70 -2.94 -16.10
C ASP A 605 13.71 -1.90 -17.24
N LEU A 606 13.11 -2.25 -18.39
CA LEU A 606 13.02 -1.32 -19.52
C LEU A 606 12.12 -0.12 -19.26
N ALA A 607 11.14 -0.23 -18.35
CA ALA A 607 10.34 0.90 -17.91
C ALA A 607 11.19 1.96 -17.18
N ASN A 608 12.41 1.60 -16.75
CA ASN A 608 13.37 2.47 -16.06
C ASN A 608 12.77 3.04 -14.77
N ILE A 609 11.99 2.21 -14.08
CA ILE A 609 11.44 2.47 -12.76
C ILE A 609 12.63 2.64 -11.82
N GLN A 610 12.98 3.90 -11.53
CA GLN A 610 14.29 4.24 -10.98
C GLN A 610 14.47 3.62 -9.58
N GLY A 611 15.41 2.70 -9.44
CA GLY A 611 16.00 2.34 -8.14
C GLY A 611 15.54 1.04 -7.47
N THR A 612 14.89 0.10 -8.17
CA THR A 612 14.53 -1.18 -7.53
C THR A 612 15.69 -2.17 -7.50
N SER A 613 16.04 -2.60 -6.28
CA SER A 613 16.85 -3.78 -5.95
C SER A 613 16.37 -5.08 -6.63
N PHE A 614 15.13 -5.13 -7.12
CA PHE A 614 14.55 -6.28 -7.83
C PHE A 614 15.29 -6.68 -9.11
N LYS A 615 15.86 -5.71 -9.84
CA LYS A 615 16.66 -5.98 -11.05
C LYS A 615 17.89 -6.82 -10.72
N ASP A 616 18.63 -6.39 -9.72
CA ASP A 616 19.89 -7.01 -9.34
C ASP A 616 19.66 -8.34 -8.61
N LEU A 617 18.58 -8.46 -7.83
CA LEU A 617 18.29 -9.64 -7.01
C LEU A 617 17.54 -10.79 -7.70
N LEU A 618 16.69 -10.53 -8.70
CA LEU A 618 15.89 -11.59 -9.33
C LEU A 618 16.19 -11.75 -10.80
N PHE A 619 16.19 -10.67 -11.57
CA PHE A 619 16.44 -10.77 -13.00
C PHE A 619 17.86 -11.25 -13.27
N ASN A 620 18.87 -10.59 -12.68
CA ASN A 620 20.26 -10.97 -12.87
C ASN A 620 20.59 -12.32 -12.26
N ASP A 621 20.15 -12.61 -11.03
CA ASP A 621 20.46 -13.87 -10.35
C ASP A 621 19.78 -15.08 -11.01
N ILE A 622 18.52 -14.97 -11.42
CA ILE A 622 17.85 -16.07 -12.14
C ILE A 622 18.44 -16.23 -13.54
N LEU A 623 18.70 -15.13 -14.25
CA LEU A 623 19.37 -15.20 -15.55
C LEU A 623 20.76 -15.81 -15.42
N LYS A 624 21.49 -15.54 -14.33
CA LYS A 624 22.78 -16.14 -14.01
C LYS A 624 22.67 -17.64 -13.78
N ILE A 625 21.69 -18.10 -13.01
CA ILE A 625 21.42 -19.52 -12.79
C ILE A 625 21.10 -20.18 -14.14
N VAL A 626 20.15 -19.63 -14.89
CA VAL A 626 19.73 -20.16 -16.20
C VAL A 626 20.90 -20.24 -17.18
N LEU A 627 21.70 -19.19 -17.32
CA LEU A 627 22.87 -19.19 -18.21
C LEU A 627 23.96 -20.17 -17.75
N THR A 628 24.17 -20.33 -16.44
CA THR A 628 25.12 -21.31 -15.88
C THR A 628 24.66 -22.74 -16.16
N LEU A 629 23.36 -23.03 -16.02
CA LEU A 629 22.79 -24.34 -16.38
C LEU A 629 22.97 -24.67 -17.87
N GLY A 630 22.89 -23.65 -18.74
CA GLY A 630 23.07 -23.81 -20.19
C GLY A 630 24.51 -24.00 -20.64
N ALA A 631 25.49 -23.60 -19.83
CA ALA A 631 26.91 -23.70 -20.15
C ALA A 631 27.49 -25.12 -19.94
N GLY A 632 26.78 -26.00 -19.23
CA GLY A 632 27.21 -27.40 -18.98
C GLY A 632 28.37 -27.54 -17.99
N ASP A 633 29.10 -26.47 -17.71
CA ASP A 633 30.28 -26.43 -16.85
C ASP A 633 29.95 -25.79 -15.47
N PRO A 634 29.99 -26.56 -14.37
CA PRO A 634 29.79 -26.02 -13.03
C PRO A 634 30.97 -25.14 -12.53
N ASP A 635 32.13 -25.17 -13.20
CA ASP A 635 33.36 -24.46 -12.77
C ASP A 635 33.53 -23.06 -13.41
N VAL A 636 32.51 -22.53 -14.11
CA VAL A 636 32.53 -21.18 -14.68
C VAL A 636 32.69 -20.13 -13.57
N THR A 637 33.67 -19.23 -13.69
CA THR A 637 33.94 -18.22 -12.68
C THR A 637 32.85 -17.14 -12.63
N GLU A 638 32.68 -16.48 -11.49
CA GLU A 638 31.70 -15.39 -11.32
C GLU A 638 31.91 -14.25 -12.33
N GLU A 639 33.16 -13.95 -12.70
CA GLU A 639 33.52 -12.93 -13.69
C GLU A 639 33.07 -13.32 -15.11
N GLU A 640 33.20 -14.60 -15.47
CA GLU A 640 32.72 -15.13 -16.75
C GLU A 640 31.19 -15.17 -16.83
N LYS A 641 30.51 -15.46 -15.72
CA LYS A 641 29.04 -15.39 -15.63
C LYS A 641 28.53 -13.96 -15.81
N ASP A 642 29.12 -12.99 -15.11
CA ASP A 642 28.73 -11.58 -15.22
C ASP A 642 29.03 -11.03 -16.63
N GLN A 643 30.12 -11.49 -17.26
CA GLN A 643 30.42 -11.14 -18.65
C GLN A 643 29.38 -11.74 -19.62
N ALA A 644 28.93 -12.98 -19.41
CA ALA A 644 27.90 -13.62 -20.23
C ALA A 644 26.54 -12.90 -20.11
N ILE A 645 26.13 -12.51 -18.89
CA ILE A 645 24.92 -11.72 -18.64
C ILE A 645 24.98 -10.38 -19.37
N ASN A 646 26.08 -9.64 -19.17
CA ASN A 646 26.26 -8.33 -19.80
C ASN A 646 26.25 -8.43 -21.33
N GLN A 647 26.85 -9.47 -21.89
CA GLN A 647 26.81 -9.71 -23.34
C GLN A 647 25.40 -10.08 -23.84
N PHE A 648 24.64 -10.88 -23.09
CA PHE A 648 23.26 -11.24 -23.43
C PHE A 648 22.35 -10.01 -23.42
N ILE A 649 22.44 -9.18 -22.36
CA ILE A 649 21.68 -7.93 -22.26
C ILE A 649 22.07 -6.97 -23.38
N GLN A 650 23.38 -6.74 -23.58
CA GLN A 650 23.88 -5.82 -24.61
C GLN A 650 23.48 -6.26 -26.03
N MET A 651 23.41 -7.57 -26.31
CA MET A 651 22.92 -8.10 -27.58
C MET A 651 21.47 -7.71 -27.86
N VAL A 652 20.60 -7.77 -26.85
CA VAL A 652 19.20 -7.34 -26.98
C VAL A 652 19.11 -5.82 -27.11
N GLU A 653 19.99 -5.08 -26.45
CA GLU A 653 20.03 -3.62 -26.47
C GLU A 653 20.49 -3.01 -27.79
N ASP A 654 21.50 -3.62 -28.44
CA ASP A 654 22.15 -3.13 -29.67
C ASP A 654 21.28 -3.33 -30.93
N GLY A 655 20.25 -4.18 -30.86
CA GLY A 655 19.47 -4.62 -32.02
C GLY A 655 18.44 -3.63 -32.57
N LYS A 656 17.85 -2.72 -31.75
CA LYS A 656 16.68 -1.90 -32.16
C LYS A 656 16.50 -0.58 -31.39
N THR A 657 15.69 0.35 -31.92
CA THR A 657 15.61 1.75 -31.48
C THR A 657 14.45 2.07 -30.51
N THR A 658 13.46 1.17 -30.33
CA THR A 658 12.33 1.39 -29.42
C THR A 658 12.24 0.33 -28.30
N LYS A 659 11.68 0.71 -27.14
CA LYS A 659 11.55 -0.18 -25.98
C LYS A 659 10.66 -1.41 -26.24
N LEU A 660 9.55 -1.27 -26.99
CA LEU A 660 8.67 -2.39 -27.37
C LEU A 660 9.39 -3.43 -28.24
N GLU A 661 10.21 -2.96 -29.18
CA GLU A 661 11.03 -3.81 -30.02
C GLU A 661 12.08 -4.60 -29.22
N LYS A 662 12.62 -4.01 -28.14
CA LYS A 662 13.51 -4.70 -27.20
C LYS A 662 12.77 -5.78 -26.40
N VAL A 663 11.56 -5.50 -25.91
CA VAL A 663 10.72 -6.49 -25.19
C VAL A 663 10.37 -7.68 -26.10
N LEU A 664 9.91 -7.42 -27.32
CA LEU A 664 9.58 -8.48 -28.27
C LEU A 664 10.81 -9.32 -28.66
N LEU A 665 11.99 -8.72 -28.76
CA LEU A 665 13.22 -9.46 -29.00
C LEU A 665 13.56 -10.36 -27.81
N MET A 666 13.59 -9.81 -26.60
CA MET A 666 13.84 -10.59 -25.38
C MET A 666 12.84 -11.73 -25.20
N ASP A 667 11.55 -11.50 -25.49
CA ASP A 667 10.48 -12.50 -25.42
C ASP A 667 10.78 -13.70 -26.33
N ASN A 668 11.25 -13.43 -27.55
CA ASN A 668 11.65 -14.48 -28.48
C ASN A 668 12.93 -15.21 -28.03
N GLU A 669 13.93 -14.48 -27.54
CA GLU A 669 15.20 -15.08 -27.06
C GLU A 669 14.99 -15.99 -25.84
N LEU A 670 14.21 -15.54 -24.85
CA LEU A 670 13.91 -16.33 -23.65
C LEU A 670 12.99 -17.52 -23.96
N LEU A 671 12.10 -17.39 -24.96
CA LEU A 671 11.31 -18.52 -25.45
C LEU A 671 12.20 -19.54 -26.18
N ALA A 672 13.15 -19.10 -27.00
CA ALA A 672 14.12 -19.98 -27.65
C ALA A 672 14.98 -20.72 -26.60
N MET A 673 15.40 -20.02 -25.55
CA MET A 673 16.12 -20.59 -24.41
C MET A 673 15.28 -21.61 -23.62
N SER A 674 14.00 -21.33 -23.38
CA SER A 674 13.08 -22.29 -22.74
C SER A 674 12.97 -23.59 -23.55
N ARG A 675 12.83 -23.47 -24.88
CA ARG A 675 12.77 -24.62 -25.80
C ARG A 675 14.08 -25.40 -25.84
N TYR A 676 15.21 -24.70 -25.82
CA TYR A 676 16.54 -25.31 -25.73
C TYR A 676 16.66 -26.19 -24.49
N PHE A 677 16.39 -25.64 -23.30
CA PHE A 677 16.48 -26.41 -22.06
C PHE A 677 15.55 -27.61 -22.07
N ASN A 678 14.35 -27.46 -22.67
CA ASN A 678 13.40 -28.55 -22.71
C ASN A 678 13.95 -29.73 -23.53
N VAL A 679 14.52 -29.46 -24.70
CA VAL A 679 15.17 -30.49 -25.51
C VAL A 679 16.45 -31.02 -24.83
N PHE A 680 17.22 -30.16 -24.18
CA PHE A 680 18.49 -30.55 -23.55
C PHE A 680 18.29 -31.46 -22.32
N PHE A 681 17.22 -31.26 -21.56
CA PHE A 681 16.93 -32.10 -20.39
C PHE A 681 16.14 -33.38 -20.71
N HIS A 682 15.38 -33.40 -21.81
CA HIS A 682 14.48 -34.50 -22.15
C HIS A 682 14.87 -35.30 -23.39
N GLY A 683 15.70 -34.76 -24.27
CA GLY A 683 16.26 -35.51 -25.38
C GLY A 683 17.13 -36.64 -24.85
N GLU A 684 17.00 -37.84 -25.45
CA GLU A 684 17.60 -39.06 -24.91
C GLU A 684 18.64 -39.65 -25.86
N VAL A 685 19.83 -39.98 -25.35
CA VAL A 685 20.85 -40.79 -26.04
C VAL A 685 20.93 -42.16 -25.38
N VAL A 686 20.94 -43.22 -26.20
CA VAL A 686 21.13 -44.59 -25.72
C VAL A 686 22.56 -45.03 -26.04
N VAL A 687 23.37 -45.26 -25.00
CA VAL A 687 24.73 -45.80 -25.14
C VAL A 687 24.82 -47.15 -24.43
N GLY A 688 24.93 -48.22 -25.24
CA GLY A 688 24.86 -49.59 -24.74
C GLY A 688 23.48 -49.91 -24.16
N ASP A 689 23.43 -50.30 -22.87
CA ASP A 689 22.20 -50.64 -22.14
C ASP A 689 21.65 -49.47 -21.29
N LYS A 690 22.21 -48.27 -21.42
CA LYS A 690 21.84 -47.09 -20.61
C LYS A 690 21.32 -45.96 -21.49
N THR A 691 20.25 -45.32 -21.02
CA THR A 691 19.70 -44.09 -21.59
C THR A 691 20.16 -42.92 -20.71
N TYR A 692 20.65 -41.86 -21.35
CA TYR A 692 21.06 -40.61 -20.74
C TYR A 692 20.26 -39.47 -21.37
N SER A 693 19.88 -38.45 -20.60
CA SER A 693 19.45 -37.18 -21.22
C SER A 693 20.63 -36.50 -21.93
N TYR A 694 20.38 -35.60 -22.88
CA TYR A 694 21.45 -34.84 -23.55
C TYR A 694 22.34 -34.12 -22.54
N PHE A 695 21.75 -33.50 -21.52
CA PHE A 695 22.47 -32.89 -20.41
C PHE A 695 23.36 -33.86 -19.62
N GLU A 696 22.83 -35.04 -19.24
CA GLU A 696 23.62 -36.02 -18.49
C GLU A 696 24.73 -36.64 -19.34
N TYR A 697 24.47 -36.81 -20.64
CA TYR A 697 25.43 -37.34 -21.60
C TYR A 697 26.59 -36.36 -21.84
N ASP A 698 26.29 -35.06 -21.94
CA ASP A 698 27.29 -34.00 -22.11
C ASP A 698 28.23 -33.83 -20.90
N LYS A 699 27.86 -34.39 -19.73
CA LYS A 699 28.69 -34.39 -18.51
C LYS A 699 29.57 -35.63 -18.33
N LEU A 700 29.51 -36.62 -19.22
CA LEU A 700 30.31 -37.84 -19.10
C LEU A 700 31.75 -37.62 -19.59
N ASP A 701 32.75 -38.21 -18.91
CA ASP A 701 34.11 -38.22 -19.43
C ASP A 701 34.22 -39.09 -20.70
N GLY A 702 34.79 -38.54 -21.79
CA GLY A 702 35.07 -39.27 -23.02
C GLY A 702 33.92 -39.34 -24.04
N ILE A 703 33.11 -38.28 -24.11
CA ILE A 703 31.91 -38.12 -24.94
C ILE A 703 32.21 -38.38 -26.43
N TYR A 704 31.38 -39.22 -27.06
CA TYR A 704 31.26 -39.27 -28.52
C TYR A 704 30.09 -38.38 -28.92
N GLN A 705 30.39 -37.13 -29.31
CA GLN A 705 29.40 -36.15 -29.81
C GLN A 705 28.54 -36.72 -30.95
N GLU A 706 29.09 -37.71 -31.67
CA GLU A 706 28.40 -38.51 -32.69
C GLU A 706 27.09 -39.14 -32.19
N ASP A 707 27.10 -39.76 -31.01
CA ASP A 707 25.92 -40.45 -30.45
C ASP A 707 24.81 -39.45 -30.06
N LEU A 708 25.22 -38.27 -29.56
CA LEU A 708 24.33 -37.17 -29.23
C LEU A 708 23.62 -36.65 -30.48
N PHE A 709 24.37 -36.36 -31.54
CA PHE A 709 23.79 -35.86 -32.79
C PHE A 709 22.94 -36.90 -33.50
N LYS A 710 23.35 -38.18 -33.52
CA LYS A 710 22.54 -39.28 -34.05
C LYS A 710 21.17 -39.35 -33.35
N ALA A 711 21.16 -39.27 -32.02
CA ALA A 711 19.91 -39.25 -31.26
C ALA A 711 19.06 -38.02 -31.61
N ALA A 712 19.63 -36.82 -31.57
CA ALA A 712 18.93 -35.56 -31.82
C ALA A 712 18.37 -35.40 -33.23
N LEU A 713 19.03 -35.98 -34.24
CA LEU A 713 18.54 -35.99 -35.63
C LEU A 713 17.37 -36.97 -35.82
N SER A 714 17.37 -38.07 -35.07
CA SER A 714 16.35 -39.12 -35.16
C SER A 714 15.08 -38.81 -34.35
N GLN A 715 15.20 -38.02 -33.28
CA GLN A 715 14.09 -37.67 -32.39
C GLN A 715 13.29 -36.48 -32.92
N LYS A 716 11.98 -36.68 -33.04
CA LYS A 716 11.02 -35.61 -33.33
C LYS A 716 10.58 -34.98 -32.03
N THR A 717 10.42 -33.66 -32.07
CA THR A 717 9.96 -32.90 -30.91
C THR A 717 8.51 -33.23 -30.60
N VAL A 718 8.08 -32.88 -29.38
CA VAL A 718 6.69 -33.05 -28.90
C VAL A 718 5.68 -32.35 -29.82
N ASP A 719 6.05 -31.23 -30.44
CA ASP A 719 5.20 -30.47 -31.37
C ASP A 719 5.20 -31.01 -32.80
N GLY A 720 6.08 -31.97 -33.12
CA GLY A 720 6.15 -32.68 -34.40
C GLY A 720 6.56 -31.86 -35.63
N ILE A 721 6.80 -30.56 -35.48
CA ILE A 721 7.17 -29.62 -36.56
C ILE A 721 8.68 -29.63 -36.82
N ARG A 722 9.51 -29.90 -35.80
CA ARG A 722 10.97 -29.90 -35.88
C ARG A 722 11.58 -31.16 -35.26
N THR A 723 12.84 -31.42 -35.56
CA THR A 723 13.69 -32.39 -34.84
C THR A 723 14.38 -31.73 -33.64
N ASP A 724 14.81 -32.52 -32.68
CA ASP A 724 15.55 -32.01 -31.51
C ASP A 724 16.83 -31.28 -31.96
N PHE A 725 17.54 -31.83 -32.94
CA PHE A 725 18.70 -31.18 -33.56
C PHE A 725 18.36 -29.79 -34.09
N GLU A 726 17.23 -29.64 -34.80
CA GLU A 726 16.84 -28.35 -35.34
C GLU A 726 16.55 -27.32 -34.25
N ILE A 727 16.02 -27.72 -33.08
CA ILE A 727 15.80 -26.81 -31.94
C ILE A 727 17.12 -26.44 -31.27
N LEU A 728 17.99 -27.42 -31.03
CA LEU A 728 19.32 -27.20 -30.43
C LEU A 728 20.17 -26.29 -31.33
N ALA A 729 20.18 -26.54 -32.64
CA ALA A 729 20.85 -25.70 -33.61
C ALA A 729 20.22 -24.31 -33.68
N ASP A 730 18.88 -24.19 -33.69
CA ASP A 730 18.21 -22.87 -33.66
C ASP A 730 18.66 -22.03 -32.48
N ALA A 731 18.66 -22.64 -31.29
CA ALA A 731 19.08 -21.97 -30.08
C ALA A 731 20.57 -21.62 -30.11
N CYS A 732 21.45 -22.48 -30.63
CA CYS A 732 22.89 -22.20 -30.75
C CYS A 732 23.22 -21.10 -31.76
N LEU A 733 22.42 -20.97 -32.81
CA LEU A 733 22.65 -19.96 -33.84
C LEU A 733 21.99 -18.61 -33.51
N ASP A 734 20.92 -18.57 -32.70
CA ASP A 734 20.34 -17.32 -32.16
C ASP A 734 21.09 -16.85 -30.92
N SER A 735 21.32 -17.75 -29.97
CA SER A 735 21.88 -17.40 -28.68
C SER A 735 23.40 -17.53 -28.69
N LYS A 736 24.07 -16.57 -28.04
CA LYS A 736 25.48 -16.74 -27.63
C LYS A 736 25.60 -17.70 -26.43
N VAL A 737 24.78 -18.75 -26.32
CA VAL A 737 25.01 -19.84 -25.34
C VAL A 737 26.28 -20.57 -25.77
N ILE A 738 27.40 -20.21 -25.13
CA ILE A 738 28.76 -20.51 -25.58
C ILE A 738 29.04 -22.01 -25.62
N GLY A 739 28.53 -22.77 -24.65
CA GLY A 739 28.80 -24.20 -24.48
C GLY A 739 28.39 -25.04 -25.68
N LEU A 740 27.09 -25.04 -26.02
CA LEU A 740 26.55 -25.92 -27.07
C LEU A 740 26.88 -25.43 -28.48
N LYS A 741 27.02 -24.12 -28.67
CA LYS A 741 27.47 -23.52 -29.93
C LYS A 741 28.84 -24.08 -30.34
N ASN A 742 29.76 -24.19 -29.38
CA ASN A 742 31.05 -24.81 -29.61
C ASN A 742 30.87 -26.31 -29.90
N SER A 743 30.03 -27.03 -29.16
CA SER A 743 29.82 -28.47 -29.39
C SER A 743 29.24 -28.82 -30.77
N ILE A 744 28.27 -28.06 -31.30
CA ILE A 744 27.72 -28.30 -32.65
C ILE A 744 28.75 -28.02 -33.74
N PHE A 745 29.43 -26.86 -33.68
CA PHE A 745 30.42 -26.51 -34.69
C PHE A 745 31.71 -27.33 -34.56
N MET A 746 32.14 -27.67 -33.36
CA MET A 746 33.24 -28.62 -33.14
C MET A 746 32.87 -30.01 -33.60
N GLY A 747 31.64 -30.47 -33.34
CA GLY A 747 31.14 -31.74 -33.85
C GLY A 747 31.07 -31.78 -35.37
N PHE A 748 30.70 -30.67 -36.00
CA PHE A 748 30.70 -30.50 -37.45
C PHE A 748 32.13 -30.48 -38.00
N ASP A 749 33.02 -29.69 -37.39
CA ASP A 749 34.42 -29.58 -37.76
C ASP A 749 35.15 -30.92 -37.56
N ASP A 750 34.86 -31.67 -36.48
CA ASP A 750 35.40 -33.00 -36.20
C ASP A 750 34.84 -34.05 -37.15
N ALA A 751 33.54 -33.98 -37.47
CA ALA A 751 32.92 -34.83 -38.48
C ALA A 751 33.60 -34.61 -39.84
N LEU A 752 33.75 -33.37 -40.30
CA LEU A 752 34.46 -33.06 -41.55
C LEU A 752 35.96 -33.37 -41.49
N ARG A 753 36.59 -33.21 -40.33
CA ARG A 753 37.99 -33.59 -40.10
C ARG A 753 38.18 -35.09 -40.17
N SER A 754 37.24 -35.88 -39.66
CA SER A 754 37.27 -37.33 -39.78
C SER A 754 37.26 -37.77 -41.25
N LEU A 755 36.59 -36.99 -42.11
CA LEU A 755 36.51 -37.24 -43.56
C LEU A 755 37.74 -36.78 -44.33
N THR A 756 38.25 -35.59 -44.02
CA THR A 756 39.29 -34.93 -44.83
C THR A 756 40.69 -35.03 -44.23
N GLY A 757 40.81 -35.42 -42.96
CA GLY A 757 42.01 -35.30 -42.15
C GLY A 757 42.43 -33.86 -41.84
N GLN A 758 41.69 -32.85 -42.33
CA GLN A 758 42.01 -31.44 -42.18
C GLN A 758 41.28 -30.84 -40.97
N ARG A 759 41.97 -29.94 -40.25
CA ARG A 759 41.31 -29.12 -39.24
C ARG A 759 40.59 -27.98 -39.95
N ILE A 760 39.28 -27.92 -39.77
CA ILE A 760 38.43 -26.84 -40.25
C ILE A 760 38.06 -26.00 -39.03
N GLU A 761 37.98 -24.69 -39.20
CA GLU A 761 37.46 -23.79 -38.17
C GLU A 761 36.30 -23.02 -38.79
N THR A 762 35.07 -23.45 -38.49
CA THR A 762 33.89 -22.76 -39.00
C THR A 762 33.66 -21.46 -38.21
N PRO A 763 33.55 -20.28 -38.88
CA PRO A 763 33.28 -19.02 -38.20
C PRO A 763 31.99 -19.07 -37.38
N THR A 764 32.06 -18.56 -36.15
CA THR A 764 30.95 -18.60 -35.19
C THR A 764 29.93 -17.47 -35.36
N GLU A 765 30.14 -16.53 -36.28
CA GLU A 765 29.24 -15.38 -36.48
C GLU A 765 28.32 -15.61 -37.68
N ILE A 766 27.01 -15.61 -37.45
CA ILE A 766 25.99 -15.92 -38.45
C ILE A 766 25.07 -14.72 -38.63
N ASN A 767 24.74 -14.41 -39.89
CA ASN A 767 23.70 -13.43 -40.20
C ASN A 767 22.31 -14.08 -40.05
N ALA A 768 21.42 -13.43 -39.29
CA ALA A 768 20.06 -13.90 -39.02
C ALA A 768 19.24 -14.23 -40.28
N ALA A 769 19.52 -13.59 -41.42
CA ALA A 769 18.79 -13.82 -42.68
C ALA A 769 18.99 -15.22 -43.29
N ASP A 770 20.10 -15.90 -43.00
CA ASP A 770 20.47 -17.19 -43.60
C ASP A 770 20.30 -18.37 -42.64
N LYS A 771 19.83 -18.11 -41.41
CA LYS A 771 19.82 -19.06 -40.29
C LYS A 771 19.05 -20.35 -40.57
N SER A 772 17.79 -20.27 -41.00
CA SER A 772 16.98 -21.47 -41.27
C SER A 772 17.59 -22.36 -42.36
N LYS A 773 18.27 -21.74 -43.33
CA LYS A 773 18.96 -22.43 -44.41
C LYS A 773 20.22 -23.12 -43.90
N ILE A 774 21.02 -22.44 -43.07
CA ILE A 774 22.21 -23.01 -42.42
C ILE A 774 21.85 -24.20 -41.53
N ILE A 775 20.77 -24.12 -40.74
CA ILE A 775 20.31 -25.25 -39.91
C ILE A 775 19.93 -26.45 -40.78
N SER A 776 19.21 -26.20 -41.87
CA SER A 776 18.86 -27.24 -42.83
C SER A 776 20.10 -27.88 -43.45
N ASP A 777 21.09 -27.08 -43.83
CA ASP A 777 22.32 -27.54 -44.47
C ASP A 777 23.19 -28.33 -43.48
N LEU A 778 23.32 -27.87 -42.22
CA LEU A 778 24.00 -28.60 -41.14
C LEU A 778 23.33 -29.96 -40.91
N LYS A 779 22.01 -29.98 -40.79
CA LYS A 779 21.24 -31.20 -40.59
C LYS A 779 21.51 -32.22 -41.69
N GLU A 780 21.40 -31.78 -42.95
CA GLU A 780 21.61 -32.65 -44.10
C GLU A 780 23.04 -33.17 -44.19
N ILE A 781 24.04 -32.34 -43.85
CA ILE A 781 25.45 -32.78 -43.81
C ILE A 781 25.65 -33.81 -42.70
N PHE A 782 25.20 -33.55 -41.47
CA PHE A 782 25.33 -34.51 -40.37
C PHE A 782 24.61 -35.83 -40.68
N GLU A 783 23.42 -35.80 -41.28
CA GLU A 783 22.73 -37.02 -41.74
C GLU A 783 23.58 -37.84 -42.72
N ILE A 784 24.32 -37.18 -43.63
CA ILE A 784 25.20 -37.86 -44.58
C ILE A 784 26.46 -38.41 -43.88
N VAL A 785 27.10 -37.62 -43.01
CA VAL A 785 28.37 -37.99 -42.38
C VAL A 785 28.20 -39.09 -41.32
N LEU A 786 27.11 -39.05 -40.56
CA LEU A 786 26.81 -40.02 -39.51
C LEU A 786 26.34 -41.38 -40.04
N ASP A 787 25.93 -41.45 -41.31
CA ASP A 787 25.54 -42.67 -42.06
C ASP A 787 26.74 -43.35 -42.76
N LEU A 788 27.98 -42.96 -42.42
CA LEU A 788 29.21 -43.58 -42.95
C LEU A 788 29.73 -44.63 -41.97
N ASP A 789 29.43 -45.90 -42.25
CA ASP A 789 30.00 -47.04 -41.50
C ASP A 789 31.47 -47.26 -41.94
N GLU A 790 32.40 -46.91 -41.05
CA GLU A 790 33.86 -47.08 -41.16
C GLU A 790 34.63 -46.09 -42.07
N ILE A 791 35.86 -45.78 -41.65
CA ILE A 791 36.81 -44.75 -42.16
C ILE A 791 37.32 -45.03 -43.60
N CYS A 792 36.65 -45.86 -44.41
CA CYS A 792 37.13 -46.19 -45.75
C CYS A 792 36.12 -45.78 -46.83
N ASP A 793 36.50 -44.70 -47.52
CA ASP A 793 35.98 -44.16 -48.77
C ASP A 793 34.50 -43.73 -48.75
N ILE A 794 34.25 -42.44 -48.44
CA ILE A 794 33.01 -41.79 -48.85
C ILE A 794 32.81 -42.08 -50.34
N CYS A 795 31.66 -42.69 -50.69
CA CYS A 795 31.34 -42.87 -52.09
C CYS A 795 31.17 -41.48 -52.75
N TYR A 796 31.79 -41.31 -53.92
CA TYR A 796 31.77 -40.07 -54.71
C TYR A 796 30.43 -39.30 -54.74
N PRO A 797 29.26 -39.95 -54.85
CA PRO A 797 27.97 -39.25 -54.78
C PRO A 797 27.74 -38.50 -53.45
N LYS A 798 28.02 -39.14 -52.30
CA LYS A 798 27.86 -38.53 -50.97
C LYS A 798 28.83 -37.36 -50.78
N LEU A 799 30.08 -37.49 -51.25
CA LEU A 799 31.07 -36.40 -51.22
C LEU A 799 30.60 -35.19 -52.06
N GLY A 800 30.08 -35.44 -53.26
CA GLY A 800 29.59 -34.38 -54.14
C GLY A 800 28.40 -33.64 -53.58
N LYS A 801 27.49 -34.39 -52.95
CA LYS A 801 26.32 -33.82 -52.26
C LYS A 801 26.73 -32.90 -51.10
N ILE A 802 27.68 -33.32 -50.25
CA ILE A 802 28.19 -32.47 -49.16
C ILE A 802 28.83 -31.19 -49.73
N ILE A 803 29.65 -31.31 -50.78
CA ILE A 803 30.31 -30.16 -51.42
C ILE A 803 29.26 -29.18 -51.97
N ASP A 804 28.20 -29.66 -52.62
CA ASP A 804 27.14 -28.80 -53.17
C ASP A 804 26.30 -28.10 -52.09
N ILE A 805 26.04 -28.77 -50.96
CA ILE A 805 25.36 -28.16 -49.81
C ILE A 805 26.24 -27.03 -49.24
N LEU A 806 27.52 -27.30 -48.99
CA LEU A 806 28.44 -26.28 -48.45
C LEU A 806 28.63 -25.11 -49.41
N LYS A 807 28.74 -25.38 -50.71
CA LYS A 807 28.87 -24.38 -51.79
C LYS A 807 27.79 -23.30 -51.71
N THR A 808 26.58 -23.72 -51.36
CA THR A 808 25.38 -22.89 -51.32
C THR A 808 25.48 -21.74 -50.28
N ASN A 809 26.32 -21.88 -49.25
CA ASN A 809 26.63 -20.84 -48.25
C ASN A 809 28.14 -20.56 -48.09
N ALA A 810 28.99 -21.07 -49.00
CA ALA A 810 30.42 -20.76 -49.04
C ALA A 810 30.68 -19.40 -49.69
N TYR A 811 29.84 -19.00 -50.66
CA TYR A 811 30.04 -17.79 -51.45
C TYR A 811 28.74 -16.97 -51.58
N ASN A 812 28.60 -15.91 -50.77
CA ASN A 812 27.43 -15.05 -50.73
C ASN A 812 27.31 -14.17 -51.97
N ASN A 813 26.79 -14.72 -53.08
CA ASN A 813 26.46 -14.00 -54.33
C ASN A 813 27.55 -13.02 -54.82
N GLY A 814 28.83 -13.43 -54.79
CA GLY A 814 29.91 -12.70 -55.48
C GLY A 814 30.62 -11.58 -54.71
N GLY A 815 30.48 -11.46 -53.38
CA GLY A 815 31.08 -10.33 -52.65
C GLY A 815 31.76 -10.57 -51.30
N THR A 816 31.42 -11.63 -50.55
CA THR A 816 31.96 -11.87 -49.20
C THR A 816 32.06 -13.37 -48.89
N LYS A 817 33.10 -13.77 -48.13
CA LYS A 817 33.28 -15.15 -47.65
C LYS A 817 32.06 -15.57 -46.83
N GLY A 818 31.41 -16.68 -47.21
CA GLY A 818 30.30 -17.26 -46.47
C GLY A 818 30.77 -18.13 -45.29
N ILE A 819 29.83 -18.58 -44.46
CA ILE A 819 30.14 -19.29 -43.19
C ILE A 819 30.78 -20.65 -43.44
N PHE A 820 30.43 -21.32 -44.55
CA PHE A 820 31.04 -22.61 -44.91
C PHE A 820 32.18 -22.49 -45.91
N ASP A 821 32.75 -21.30 -46.11
CA ASP A 821 33.82 -21.07 -47.08
C ASP A 821 35.00 -22.01 -46.81
N ASP A 822 35.56 -22.03 -45.60
CA ASP A 822 36.72 -22.86 -45.29
C ASP A 822 36.42 -24.37 -45.35
N ALA A 823 35.21 -24.78 -44.94
CA ALA A 823 34.74 -26.17 -45.03
C ALA A 823 34.57 -26.64 -46.49
N PHE A 824 33.92 -25.81 -47.33
CA PHE A 824 33.76 -26.06 -48.76
C PHE A 824 35.11 -26.22 -49.44
N LYS A 825 36.04 -25.29 -49.17
CA LYS A 825 37.38 -25.29 -49.75
C LYS A 825 38.22 -26.48 -49.31
N ALA A 826 38.14 -26.87 -48.04
CA ALA A 826 38.82 -28.06 -47.53
C ALA A 826 38.35 -29.33 -48.22
N LEU A 827 37.03 -29.46 -48.49
CA LEU A 827 36.48 -30.61 -49.20
C LEU A 827 36.77 -30.59 -50.71
N VAL A 828 36.79 -29.41 -51.35
CA VAL A 828 37.28 -29.28 -52.74
C VAL A 828 38.74 -29.69 -52.82
N TRP A 829 39.60 -29.22 -51.91
CA TRP A 829 40.99 -29.64 -51.83
C TRP A 829 41.13 -31.14 -51.62
N TYR A 830 40.33 -31.74 -50.72
CA TYR A 830 40.33 -33.17 -50.52
C TYR A 830 39.96 -33.92 -51.82
N ALA A 831 38.92 -33.46 -52.52
CA ALA A 831 38.42 -34.07 -53.74
C ALA A 831 39.33 -33.88 -54.96
N THR A 832 39.99 -32.74 -55.14
CA THR A 832 40.70 -32.37 -56.39
C THR A 832 42.20 -32.15 -56.20
N GLY A 833 42.66 -31.97 -54.96
CA GLY A 833 44.03 -31.58 -54.63
C GLY A 833 44.31 -30.09 -54.84
N ASP A 834 43.32 -29.29 -55.26
CA ASP A 834 43.48 -27.86 -55.47
C ASP A 834 43.24 -27.06 -54.19
N ASP A 835 44.23 -26.26 -53.82
CA ASP A 835 44.09 -25.27 -52.75
C ASP A 835 43.48 -23.98 -53.33
N ILE A 836 42.16 -23.87 -53.22
CA ILE A 836 41.43 -22.70 -53.70
C ILE A 836 41.56 -21.46 -52.80
N ASN A 837 42.38 -21.51 -51.74
CA ASN A 837 42.74 -20.34 -50.94
C ASN A 837 43.97 -19.57 -51.46
N GLU A 838 44.74 -20.10 -52.41
CA GLU A 838 46.06 -19.55 -52.84
C GLU A 838 47.09 -19.37 -51.69
N THR A 839 46.88 -19.98 -50.51
CA THR A 839 47.68 -19.72 -49.30
C THR A 839 48.54 -20.87 -48.78
N ALA A 840 48.55 -22.04 -49.45
CA ALA A 840 49.30 -23.24 -49.01
C ALA A 840 48.92 -23.70 -47.60
N THR A 841 47.65 -23.55 -47.24
CA THR A 841 47.12 -23.71 -45.87
C THR A 841 46.69 -25.14 -45.54
N PHE A 842 46.42 -25.97 -46.54
CA PHE A 842 45.98 -27.36 -46.33
C PHE A 842 47.18 -28.33 -46.44
N SER A 843 47.29 -29.24 -45.48
CA SER A 843 48.42 -30.19 -45.40
C SER A 843 47.93 -31.60 -45.10
N GLY A 844 48.22 -32.56 -45.97
CA GLY A 844 47.80 -33.96 -45.82
C GLY A 844 47.79 -34.69 -47.16
N THR A 845 47.27 -35.91 -47.17
CA THR A 845 46.97 -36.64 -48.41
C THR A 845 45.57 -36.26 -48.88
N SER A 846 45.47 -35.65 -50.06
CA SER A 846 44.21 -35.55 -50.79
C SER A 846 43.68 -36.94 -51.13
N HIS A 847 42.44 -37.02 -51.60
CA HIS A 847 41.86 -38.27 -52.08
C HIS A 847 42.81 -38.95 -53.07
N SER A 848 42.90 -40.29 -53.00
CA SER A 848 43.75 -41.11 -53.88
C SER A 848 43.63 -40.80 -55.38
N MET A 849 42.47 -40.31 -55.82
CA MET A 849 42.14 -39.99 -57.22
C MET A 849 42.02 -38.49 -57.48
N SER A 850 42.52 -37.63 -56.59
CA SER A 850 42.24 -36.20 -56.63
C SER A 850 42.70 -35.53 -57.94
N ALA A 851 43.87 -35.94 -58.45
CA ALA A 851 44.38 -35.47 -59.73
C ALA A 851 43.47 -35.83 -60.93
N ASP A 852 42.80 -36.98 -60.86
CA ASP A 852 41.90 -37.45 -61.91
C ASP A 852 40.55 -36.74 -61.83
N ILE A 853 40.03 -36.56 -60.61
CA ILE A 853 38.81 -35.80 -60.35
C ILE A 853 38.97 -34.37 -60.85
N LYS A 854 40.10 -33.72 -60.52
CA LYS A 854 40.40 -32.36 -61.01
C LYS A 854 40.34 -32.28 -62.54
N LYS A 855 41.04 -33.20 -63.22
CA LYS A 855 41.10 -33.20 -64.69
C LYS A 855 39.74 -33.51 -65.31
N TYR A 856 38.97 -34.39 -64.69
CA TYR A 856 37.62 -34.72 -65.11
C TYR A 856 36.68 -33.51 -65.03
N LEU A 857 36.76 -32.76 -63.93
CA LEU A 857 35.96 -31.56 -63.73
C LEU A 857 36.34 -30.42 -64.70
N ALA A 858 37.47 -30.52 -65.41
CA ALA A 858 37.95 -29.57 -66.43
C ALA A 858 38.02 -28.12 -65.93
N VAL A 859 38.40 -27.94 -64.67
CA VAL A 859 38.43 -26.63 -64.00
C VAL A 859 39.76 -25.94 -64.25
N GLU A 860 39.74 -24.76 -64.87
CA GLU A 860 40.96 -23.99 -65.19
C GLU A 860 41.17 -22.82 -64.19
N GLU A 861 40.11 -22.24 -63.62
CA GLU A 861 40.18 -21.12 -62.67
C GLU A 861 39.43 -21.38 -61.35
N LEU A 862 39.72 -20.58 -60.31
CA LEU A 862 39.14 -20.75 -58.97
C LEU A 862 37.62 -20.50 -58.90
N GLU A 863 37.09 -19.56 -59.69
CA GLU A 863 35.66 -19.24 -59.71
C GLU A 863 34.81 -20.37 -60.29
N ASP A 864 35.39 -21.18 -61.17
CA ASP A 864 34.69 -22.27 -61.84
C ASP A 864 34.23 -23.34 -60.84
N TYR A 865 34.98 -23.57 -59.75
CA TYR A 865 34.61 -24.51 -58.70
C TYR A 865 33.26 -24.19 -58.04
N TYR A 866 32.84 -22.92 -57.99
CA TYR A 866 31.55 -22.54 -57.40
C TYR A 866 30.36 -22.76 -58.35
N THR A 867 30.61 -23.07 -59.64
CA THR A 867 29.58 -23.28 -60.66
C THR A 867 29.29 -24.75 -60.97
N ILE A 868 30.16 -25.65 -60.50
CA ILE A 868 30.08 -27.10 -60.73
C ILE A 868 28.97 -27.70 -59.85
N ASN A 869 28.16 -28.60 -60.41
CA ASN A 869 27.32 -29.52 -59.65
C ASN A 869 28.16 -30.76 -59.29
N PHE A 870 28.71 -30.80 -58.08
CA PHE A 870 29.64 -31.85 -57.68
C PHE A 870 28.96 -33.19 -57.47
N GLU A 871 27.72 -33.23 -56.96
CA GLU A 871 26.95 -34.47 -56.81
C GLU A 871 26.79 -35.16 -58.16
N GLU A 872 26.31 -34.43 -59.17
CA GLU A 872 26.14 -34.94 -60.53
C GLU A 872 27.47 -35.42 -61.14
N LYS A 873 28.52 -34.59 -61.05
CA LYS A 873 29.83 -34.90 -61.65
C LYS A 873 30.53 -36.06 -60.98
N LEU A 874 30.47 -36.16 -59.65
CA LEU A 874 31.08 -37.25 -58.91
C LEU A 874 30.30 -38.56 -59.07
N ILE A 875 28.98 -38.52 -59.30
CA ILE A 875 28.21 -39.70 -59.74
C ILE A 875 28.72 -40.21 -61.11
N GLU A 876 28.94 -39.31 -62.07
CA GLU A 876 29.48 -39.68 -63.38
C GLU A 876 30.89 -40.30 -63.27
N ILE A 877 31.77 -39.70 -62.46
CA ILE A 877 33.11 -40.24 -62.18
C ILE A 877 33.02 -41.63 -61.55
N SER A 878 32.15 -41.81 -60.55
CA SER A 878 31.96 -43.11 -59.90
C SER A 878 31.54 -44.20 -60.89
N LYS A 879 30.60 -43.89 -61.79
CA LYS A 879 30.17 -44.82 -62.84
C LYS A 879 31.32 -45.14 -63.80
N ALA A 880 32.09 -44.14 -64.21
CA ALA A 880 33.23 -44.32 -65.10
C ALA A 880 34.36 -45.15 -64.45
N LEU A 881 34.65 -44.93 -63.17
CA LEU A 881 35.65 -45.70 -62.42
C LEU A 881 35.21 -47.16 -62.18
N ASN A 882 33.95 -47.38 -61.81
CA ASN A 882 33.40 -48.75 -61.67
C ASN A 882 33.45 -49.50 -63.01
N LEU A 883 33.20 -48.80 -64.12
CA LEU A 883 33.37 -49.36 -65.46
C LEU A 883 34.85 -49.66 -65.75
N ALA A 884 35.77 -48.76 -65.40
CA ALA A 884 37.21 -48.95 -65.56
C ALA A 884 37.71 -50.20 -64.82
N GLU A 885 37.31 -50.35 -63.57
CA GLU A 885 37.65 -51.47 -62.70
C GLU A 885 37.06 -52.77 -63.24
N SER A 886 35.78 -52.76 -63.63
CA SER A 886 35.12 -53.93 -64.23
C SER A 886 35.80 -54.35 -65.53
N LEU A 887 36.16 -53.39 -66.40
CA LEU A 887 36.87 -53.66 -67.65
C LEU A 887 38.27 -54.22 -67.38
N THR A 888 38.99 -53.64 -66.42
CA THR A 888 40.34 -54.08 -66.04
C THR A 888 40.32 -55.48 -65.44
N GLY A 889 39.40 -55.76 -64.51
CA GLY A 889 39.24 -57.07 -63.89
C GLY A 889 38.78 -58.16 -64.87
N ALA A 890 37.95 -57.81 -65.86
CA ALA A 890 37.52 -58.78 -66.88
C ALA A 890 38.66 -59.23 -67.79
N VAL A 891 39.63 -58.35 -68.08
CA VAL A 891 40.80 -58.70 -68.90
C VAL A 891 42.00 -59.15 -68.08
N GLU A 892 41.94 -59.04 -66.75
CA GLU A 892 43.01 -59.40 -65.84
C GLU A 892 43.32 -60.90 -65.94
N GLY A 893 44.57 -61.23 -66.28
CA GLY A 893 45.03 -62.62 -66.46
C GLY A 893 44.97 -63.16 -67.89
N ILE A 894 44.39 -62.42 -68.85
CA ILE A 894 44.43 -62.76 -70.28
C ILE A 894 45.72 -62.19 -70.88
N SER A 895 46.75 -63.04 -71.10
CA SER A 895 47.99 -62.58 -71.75
C SER A 895 47.74 -62.29 -73.23
N LEU A 896 48.03 -61.08 -73.70
CA LEU A 896 47.80 -60.69 -75.10
C LEU A 896 48.80 -61.37 -76.06
N SER A 897 48.24 -62.09 -77.02
CA SER A 897 48.95 -62.77 -78.10
C SER A 897 48.00 -62.93 -79.29
N VAL A 898 48.52 -63.29 -80.46
CA VAL A 898 47.68 -63.52 -81.66
C VAL A 898 46.56 -64.53 -81.40
N ASP A 899 46.77 -65.50 -80.50
CA ASP A 899 45.83 -66.58 -80.22
C ASP A 899 44.81 -66.25 -79.11
N THR A 900 45.01 -65.18 -78.33
CA THR A 900 44.21 -64.81 -77.15
C THR A 900 43.45 -63.49 -77.31
N ILE A 901 43.60 -62.79 -78.43
CA ILE A 901 42.90 -61.54 -78.74
C ILE A 901 41.37 -61.71 -78.73
N GLU A 902 40.83 -62.82 -79.23
CA GLU A 902 39.38 -63.07 -79.23
C GLU A 902 38.83 -63.19 -77.81
N GLU A 903 39.53 -63.88 -76.91
CA GLU A 903 39.17 -64.04 -75.50
C GLU A 903 39.24 -62.69 -74.76
N TYR A 904 40.30 -61.91 -75.02
CA TYR A 904 40.48 -60.56 -74.49
C TYR A 904 39.35 -59.60 -74.91
N VAL A 905 38.97 -59.67 -76.19
CA VAL A 905 37.87 -58.85 -76.74
C VAL A 905 36.54 -59.25 -76.14
N GLU A 906 36.25 -60.55 -76.02
CA GLU A 906 34.97 -61.03 -75.48
C GLU A 906 34.77 -60.62 -74.01
N ALA A 907 35.83 -60.66 -73.19
CA ALA A 907 35.78 -60.17 -71.81
C ALA A 907 35.39 -58.69 -71.71
N ILE A 908 35.92 -57.83 -72.61
CA ILE A 908 35.51 -56.42 -72.70
C ILE A 908 34.04 -56.30 -73.12
N LYS A 909 33.57 -57.14 -74.04
CA LYS A 909 32.16 -57.12 -74.49
C LYS A 909 31.20 -57.42 -73.35
N GLU A 910 31.51 -58.42 -72.53
CA GLU A 910 30.65 -58.83 -71.42
C GLU A 910 30.43 -57.68 -70.42
N VAL A 911 31.50 -56.94 -70.08
CA VAL A 911 31.41 -55.78 -69.19
C VAL A 911 30.61 -54.64 -69.81
N VAL A 912 30.86 -54.30 -71.08
CA VAL A 912 30.11 -53.23 -71.77
C VAL A 912 28.63 -53.58 -71.92
N ASN A 913 28.31 -54.84 -72.19
CA ASN A 913 26.92 -55.30 -72.32
C ASN A 913 26.17 -55.36 -70.98
N ALA A 914 26.91 -55.47 -69.87
CA ALA A 914 26.35 -55.41 -68.53
C ALA A 914 26.06 -53.97 -68.07
N MET A 915 26.42 -52.94 -68.85
CA MET A 915 26.08 -51.55 -68.53
C MET A 915 24.58 -51.30 -68.70
N GLU A 916 23.89 -51.04 -67.60
CA GLU A 916 22.51 -50.57 -67.60
C GLU A 916 22.48 -49.04 -67.74
N GLY A 917 22.21 -48.53 -68.95
CA GLY A 917 22.13 -47.09 -69.24
C GLY A 917 21.61 -46.79 -70.66
N THR A 918 21.19 -45.55 -70.92
CA THR A 918 20.82 -45.11 -72.27
C THR A 918 22.06 -44.97 -73.17
N ASP A 919 21.90 -45.03 -74.49
CA ASP A 919 23.02 -44.87 -75.43
C ASP A 919 23.81 -43.58 -75.20
N ALA A 920 23.14 -42.49 -74.84
CA ALA A 920 23.77 -41.20 -74.55
C ALA A 920 24.55 -41.21 -73.23
N GLU A 921 23.98 -41.80 -72.16
CA GLU A 921 24.66 -41.96 -70.88
C GLU A 921 25.87 -42.89 -71.00
N ASN A 922 25.73 -44.00 -71.72
CA ASN A 922 26.82 -44.94 -71.95
C ASN A 922 27.94 -44.29 -72.77
N THR A 923 27.60 -43.49 -73.79
CA THR A 923 28.59 -42.73 -74.57
C THR A 923 29.34 -41.73 -73.69
N ALA A 924 28.62 -40.95 -72.88
CA ALA A 924 29.23 -40.00 -71.95
C ALA A 924 30.13 -40.71 -70.92
N ILE A 925 29.67 -41.81 -70.30
CA ILE A 925 30.46 -42.62 -69.37
C ILE A 925 31.74 -43.14 -70.03
N ILE A 926 31.70 -43.50 -71.31
CA ILE A 926 32.88 -43.99 -72.05
C ILE A 926 33.83 -42.85 -72.42
N GLU A 927 33.35 -41.67 -72.80
CA GLU A 927 34.17 -40.46 -73.01
C GLU A 927 34.87 -40.05 -71.70
N ASN A 928 34.13 -40.13 -70.61
CA ASN A 928 34.57 -39.88 -69.24
C ASN A 928 35.64 -40.89 -68.80
N LEU A 929 35.40 -42.18 -69.02
CA LEU A 929 36.37 -43.25 -68.82
C LEU A 929 37.63 -43.00 -69.65
N THR A 930 37.50 -42.59 -70.92
CA THR A 930 38.63 -42.26 -71.79
C THR A 930 39.48 -41.15 -71.18
N THR A 931 38.83 -40.13 -70.64
CA THR A 931 39.50 -39.02 -69.95
C THR A 931 40.20 -39.50 -68.68
N LEU A 932 39.58 -40.34 -67.87
CA LEU A 932 40.17 -40.89 -66.64
C LEU A 932 41.34 -41.83 -66.94
N VAL A 933 41.18 -42.79 -67.86
CA VAL A 933 42.22 -43.77 -68.23
C VAL A 933 43.45 -43.10 -68.87
N ASN A 934 43.26 -42.07 -69.69
CA ASN A 934 44.39 -41.33 -70.25
C ASN A 934 45.19 -40.55 -69.20
N ASN A 935 44.58 -40.30 -68.03
CA ASN A 935 45.16 -39.49 -66.96
C ASN A 935 45.70 -40.33 -65.80
N ASN A 936 45.14 -41.52 -65.58
CA ASN A 936 45.49 -42.43 -64.52
C ASN A 936 46.23 -43.65 -65.05
N ALA A 937 47.53 -43.77 -64.74
CA ALA A 937 48.37 -44.88 -65.18
C ALA A 937 48.01 -46.23 -64.53
N GLU A 938 47.11 -46.25 -63.53
CA GLU A 938 46.78 -47.42 -62.70
C GLU A 938 45.79 -48.37 -63.37
N TYR A 939 44.75 -47.86 -64.05
CA TYR A 939 43.70 -48.67 -64.71
C TYR A 939 43.95 -48.87 -66.22
N LYS A 940 45.21 -49.07 -66.62
CA LYS A 940 45.57 -49.29 -68.02
C LYS A 940 44.97 -50.61 -68.53
N LEU A 941 43.93 -50.52 -69.36
CA LEU A 941 43.40 -51.68 -70.07
C LEU A 941 44.48 -52.33 -70.95
N LEU A 942 45.32 -51.56 -71.63
CA LEU A 942 46.46 -52.07 -72.37
C LEU A 942 47.76 -51.39 -71.94
N SER A 943 48.86 -52.15 -71.88
CA SER A 943 50.20 -51.55 -71.81
C SER A 943 50.50 -50.77 -73.11
N ASP A 944 51.38 -49.77 -73.05
CA ASP A 944 51.73 -48.97 -74.24
C ASP A 944 52.31 -49.87 -75.36
N THR A 945 53.01 -50.95 -74.98
CA THR A 945 53.57 -51.95 -75.91
C THR A 945 52.51 -52.86 -76.52
N ASP A 946 51.55 -53.33 -75.72
CA ASP A 946 50.45 -54.19 -76.20
C ASP A 946 49.48 -53.41 -77.11
N LYS A 947 49.28 -52.14 -76.80
CA LYS A 947 48.50 -51.20 -77.62
C LYS A 947 49.13 -51.02 -79.01
N GLU A 948 50.45 -50.83 -79.09
CA GLU A 948 51.16 -50.71 -80.37
C GLU A 948 51.18 -52.03 -81.16
N THR A 949 51.29 -53.17 -80.46
CA THR A 949 51.46 -54.50 -81.08
C THR A 949 50.14 -55.13 -81.50
N TYR A 950 49.12 -55.06 -80.66
CA TYR A 950 47.85 -55.78 -80.82
C TYR A 950 46.65 -54.86 -81.03
N GLY A 951 46.80 -53.54 -80.86
CA GLY A 951 45.70 -52.58 -80.94
C GLY A 951 44.87 -52.70 -82.22
N SER A 952 45.51 -52.71 -83.40
CA SER A 952 44.78 -52.85 -84.68
C SER A 952 44.04 -54.18 -84.81
N ALA A 953 44.55 -55.28 -84.23
CA ALA A 953 43.91 -56.59 -84.27
C ALA A 953 42.73 -56.67 -83.29
N ILE A 954 42.86 -56.09 -82.09
CA ILE A 954 41.77 -55.93 -81.12
C ILE A 954 40.63 -55.12 -81.74
N VAL A 955 40.94 -54.00 -82.42
CA VAL A 955 39.92 -53.19 -83.12
C VAL A 955 39.27 -53.95 -84.25
N THR A 956 40.03 -54.66 -85.08
CA THR A 956 39.46 -55.47 -86.16
C THR A 956 38.51 -56.53 -85.61
N ALA A 957 38.90 -57.22 -84.51
CA ALA A 957 38.06 -58.21 -83.84
C ALA A 957 36.81 -57.59 -83.18
N LEU A 958 36.89 -56.35 -82.70
CA LEU A 958 35.74 -55.58 -82.23
C LEU A 958 34.81 -55.14 -83.39
N GLU A 959 35.33 -55.03 -84.62
CA GLU A 959 34.60 -54.58 -85.82
C GLU A 959 34.00 -55.70 -86.67
N ASP A 960 34.54 -56.92 -86.63
CA ASP A 960 34.20 -58.04 -87.54
C ASP A 960 32.79 -58.65 -87.36
N GLY A 961 31.91 -57.98 -86.63
CA GLY A 961 30.47 -57.90 -86.97
C GLY A 961 29.62 -59.16 -86.85
N THR A 962 30.11 -60.26 -86.26
CA THR A 962 29.35 -61.53 -86.22
C THR A 962 28.24 -61.60 -85.16
N THR A 963 28.10 -60.61 -84.26
CA THR A 963 27.11 -60.66 -83.16
C THR A 963 26.24 -59.41 -82.93
N GLY A 964 26.29 -58.40 -83.81
CA GLY A 964 25.25 -57.33 -83.85
C GLY A 964 25.34 -56.21 -82.81
N ILE A 965 26.41 -56.12 -82.03
CA ILE A 965 26.62 -55.04 -81.04
C ILE A 965 27.63 -54.03 -81.60
N LYS A 966 27.23 -52.75 -81.69
CA LYS A 966 28.12 -51.66 -82.10
C LYS A 966 28.75 -51.04 -80.86
N TYR A 967 30.07 -51.17 -80.73
CA TYR A 967 30.82 -50.44 -79.72
C TYR A 967 30.91 -48.95 -80.08
N PRO A 968 30.79 -48.05 -79.10
CA PRO A 968 31.03 -46.62 -79.29
C PRO A 968 32.45 -46.38 -79.83
N THR A 969 32.59 -45.36 -80.67
CA THR A 969 33.89 -44.96 -81.28
C THR A 969 34.91 -44.59 -80.21
N GLU A 970 34.40 -44.12 -79.08
CA GLU A 970 35.10 -43.61 -77.93
C GLU A 970 35.83 -44.74 -77.18
N LEU A 971 35.23 -45.94 -77.08
CA LEU A 971 35.89 -47.13 -76.53
C LEU A 971 37.07 -47.57 -77.41
N LYS A 972 36.93 -47.43 -78.74
CA LYS A 972 38.03 -47.67 -79.70
C LYS A 972 39.13 -46.60 -79.55
N ALA A 973 38.73 -45.35 -79.33
CA ALA A 973 39.65 -44.25 -79.09
C ALA A 973 40.44 -44.44 -77.80
N LEU A 974 39.89 -45.08 -76.78
CA LEU A 974 40.57 -45.44 -75.54
C LEU A 974 41.74 -46.40 -75.78
N PHE A 975 41.57 -47.35 -76.71
CA PHE A 975 42.67 -48.16 -77.24
C PHE A 975 43.65 -47.37 -78.13
N GLY A 976 43.50 -46.04 -78.24
CA GLY A 976 44.33 -45.09 -79.01
C GLY A 976 44.29 -45.28 -80.51
N LEU A 977 43.18 -45.80 -81.01
CA LEU A 977 43.00 -46.14 -82.40
C LEU A 977 41.98 -45.16 -82.95
N SER A 978 42.47 -44.08 -83.55
CA SER A 978 41.63 -43.21 -84.36
C SER A 978 41.16 -44.01 -85.58
N ALA A 979 39.85 -43.96 -85.87
CA ALA A 979 39.24 -44.59 -87.06
C ALA A 979 39.96 -44.24 -88.37
#